data_AF-A0A3D9HGH9-F1
#
_entry.id   AF-A0A3D9HGH9-F1
#
_cell.length_a   1.000
_cell.length_b   1.000
_cell.length_c   1.000
_cell.angle_alpha   90.00
_cell.angle_beta   90.00
_cell.angle_gamma   90.00
#
_symmetry.space_group_name_H-M   'P 1'
#
loop_
_entity.id
_entity.type
_entity.pdbx_description
1 polymer ?
#
loop_
_entity_poly.entity_id
_entity_poly.type
_entity_poly.pdbx_seq_one_letter_code
_entity_poly.pdbx_strand_id
1 'polypeptide(L)'
;MKPAKCHTPLSLNVISRFKASQFPQQSHPARPKPTTFRMGLNGTLVWLFLFTVTCPVVPVSAFGADSGTALFEQLFGFSPDEASSMFFHVETKRGIVLHDALPAIRDREIIYLDIMALAQTANFAIRRDGERISGWIRQPERLFDLNIPAHTVRIREEYSSIAENDFLIRENRIFVNWKRLNDWFQLKADIDSQSQRMLLSGSPVPAESRIIREQDRARLQNSRNQQNTEAPKDWVDGEHQLISMPSLSTSISGTYRDNKDSDAQFTSRTQNIVQADFLGSHAKLVSVANSETGLSDLRVSFSRAEFDDSFPYTRLSLGDVTGYSTINGSPAAQGLGFGISNRPLQTPDVFGEETFEGDGPPGWEVELYRNGQFIDFQYVSDNGRYRFEDVNLNGGVNDMRIVFYGPEGQVQTQEKTLIANAGRPSKGNLWYAFSAVDDNRTLLGYNESLLEDNTDDETGDSHPVYAANIIYGISNNLSAHLSLSHTTNDDGRYGFTGVGIRHSIASVPYALDLTQGHEFANGQALKFSSRLPFFNRSVSVNHNEYFSFAGLTNEEGDAYLERETDIFFSLPHATLNDWQSRSWRLQNTFNIDRQETTDQKTEIALAPNLSLSTPYGTLSNTFRLTWQQSDNGSASRNGEGSLSYQNRWEDLTLRSRLSYDVTPEQSFNNADFRLSKSINENWNLTASVTQGLKAERTTGFSMGVLTKNSHSDLGSSLTMNSSGDLSLSFSLSFGLQDDASEGGVTMRRPEGLSSGAVLARVFSDLNRNGVYDPGEPGLPNVVVQTLSRQATTNNDGLAHLTSLGVNHPIKIFLDQNTLESPFYLNADNQWKVRLKTGILLPLDIPLVPTGEITGQIMLKGRYADNSPMQRPLQGIQLELLNEASDDVREAVSIFDGSFLFASVPLGKYRLRVKTPETQVYGQLVTCADPEKALVIEKQGQLLTIPEFTCSFVDSTFRPLNPANGKGPRSGPGKSQPLDDRQLIPEEIRDWW
;
A
#
# COMPACT_ATOMS: atom_id res chain seq x y z
N MET A 1 -43.97 -3.74 52.23
CA MET A 1 -45.41 -3.79 52.57
C MET A 1 -46.25 -3.94 51.28
N LYS A 2 -47.55 -4.24 51.40
CA LYS A 2 -48.59 -4.41 50.35
C LYS A 2 -49.92 -3.82 50.92
N PRO A 3 -51.08 -3.72 50.21
CA PRO A 3 -51.50 -4.26 48.90
C PRO A 3 -52.03 -3.15 47.93
N ALA A 4 -52.81 -3.33 46.84
CA ALA A 4 -53.53 -4.44 46.14
C ALA A 4 -53.62 -4.12 44.61
N LYS A 5 -53.90 -4.99 43.60
CA LYS A 5 -54.28 -6.43 43.44
C LYS A 5 -55.75 -6.78 43.04
N CYS A 6 -56.21 -6.40 41.83
CA CYS A 6 -57.37 -7.00 41.12
C CYS A 6 -57.12 -7.05 39.58
N HIS A 7 -57.54 -8.05 38.79
CA HIS A 7 -57.80 -9.49 39.06
C HIS A 7 -57.81 -10.32 37.73
N THR A 8 -56.90 -11.32 37.61
CA THR A 8 -56.95 -12.68 36.96
C THR A 8 -58.12 -13.16 36.06
N PRO A 9 -58.01 -14.30 35.31
CA PRO A 9 -56.85 -14.95 34.62
C PRO A 9 -57.21 -15.69 33.27
N LEU A 10 -56.23 -16.30 32.58
CA LEU A 10 -56.29 -17.71 32.10
C LEU A 10 -54.94 -18.18 31.49
N SER A 11 -54.77 -19.49 31.23
CA SER A 11 -53.49 -20.15 30.91
C SER A 11 -53.66 -21.48 30.17
N LEU A 12 -52.68 -21.90 29.34
CA LEU A 12 -52.35 -23.33 29.08
C LEU A 12 -50.98 -23.51 28.38
N ASN A 13 -50.59 -24.77 28.12
CA ASN A 13 -49.19 -25.25 28.06
C ASN A 13 -49.11 -26.60 27.26
N VAL A 14 -47.93 -27.25 27.16
CA VAL A 14 -47.68 -28.65 26.70
C VAL A 14 -47.75 -28.91 25.16
N ILE A 15 -47.15 -29.99 24.62
CA ILE A 15 -45.72 -30.18 24.22
C ILE A 15 -45.49 -31.54 23.50
N SER A 16 -44.68 -31.54 22.41
CA SER A 16 -43.84 -32.66 21.85
C SER A 16 -44.40 -33.80 20.93
N ARG A 17 -43.47 -34.25 20.04
CA ARG A 17 -43.20 -35.62 19.48
C ARG A 17 -44.18 -36.34 18.52
N PHE A 18 -43.64 -36.82 17.38
CA PHE A 18 -43.42 -38.27 17.09
C PHE A 18 -42.36 -38.49 15.97
N LYS A 19 -42.12 -39.73 15.49
CA LYS A 19 -40.91 -40.18 14.73
C LYS A 19 -41.15 -40.76 13.31
N ALA A 20 -40.20 -40.44 12.41
CA ALA A 20 -39.58 -41.19 11.28
C ALA A 20 -40.17 -42.48 10.64
N SER A 21 -39.99 -42.65 9.30
CA SER A 21 -39.17 -43.75 8.69
C SER A 21 -39.13 -43.84 7.13
N GLN A 22 -37.96 -44.26 6.61
CA GLN A 22 -37.66 -45.07 5.38
C GLN A 22 -37.74 -44.51 3.91
N PHE A 23 -37.03 -45.25 3.04
CA PHE A 23 -36.61 -45.08 1.61
C PHE A 23 -37.40 -46.09 0.68
N PRO A 24 -37.10 -46.39 -0.63
CA PRO A 24 -36.08 -45.89 -1.61
C PRO A 24 -36.55 -45.66 -3.10
N GLN A 25 -35.58 -45.25 -3.97
CA GLN A 25 -35.34 -45.63 -5.39
C GLN A 25 -36.35 -45.40 -6.56
N GLN A 26 -35.84 -44.72 -7.62
CA GLN A 26 -35.84 -45.04 -9.09
C GLN A 26 -35.68 -43.72 -9.90
N SER A 27 -35.05 -43.56 -11.07
CA SER A 27 -34.06 -44.24 -11.93
C SER A 27 -33.99 -43.41 -13.25
N HIS A 28 -32.82 -43.30 -13.91
CA HIS A 28 -32.61 -42.60 -15.22
C HIS A 28 -33.21 -43.38 -16.45
N PRO A 29 -33.15 -42.93 -17.74
CA PRO A 29 -32.42 -41.79 -18.36
C PRO A 29 -33.17 -40.97 -19.47
N ALA A 30 -32.47 -40.00 -20.10
CA ALA A 30 -32.47 -39.60 -21.55
C ALA A 30 -32.41 -38.08 -21.87
N ARG A 31 -31.94 -37.74 -23.07
CA ARG A 31 -31.78 -36.39 -23.73
C ARG A 31 -32.53 -36.42 -25.10
N PRO A 32 -32.70 -35.33 -25.93
CA PRO A 32 -32.06 -34.00 -25.92
C PRO A 32 -32.99 -32.77 -26.21
N LYS A 33 -32.36 -31.62 -26.54
CA LYS A 33 -32.86 -30.26 -26.93
C LYS A 33 -33.68 -30.24 -28.27
N PRO A 34 -34.23 -29.10 -28.81
CA PRO A 34 -34.15 -27.67 -28.42
C PRO A 34 -35.47 -26.81 -28.59
N THR A 35 -35.32 -25.48 -28.76
CA THR A 35 -36.18 -24.47 -29.49
C THR A 35 -37.37 -23.72 -28.82
N THR A 36 -37.09 -22.45 -28.45
CA THR A 36 -37.81 -21.17 -28.79
C THR A 36 -39.35 -21.07 -28.93
N PHE A 37 -39.98 -20.19 -28.13
CA PHE A 37 -40.84 -19.00 -28.43
C PHE A 37 -41.46 -18.53 -27.07
N ARG A 38 -41.73 -17.28 -26.66
CA ARG A 38 -42.04 -15.93 -27.22
C ARG A 38 -43.55 -15.58 -27.20
N MET A 39 -43.89 -14.53 -26.42
CA MET A 39 -44.98 -13.53 -26.62
C MET A 39 -46.36 -13.70 -25.91
N GLY A 40 -46.91 -12.58 -25.42
CA GLY A 40 -48.31 -12.38 -24.96
C GLY A 40 -48.51 -12.31 -23.42
N LEU A 41 -49.45 -11.51 -22.87
CA LEU A 41 -50.28 -10.44 -23.46
C LEU A 41 -50.83 -9.47 -22.36
N ASN A 42 -51.44 -8.35 -22.75
CA ASN A 42 -51.86 -7.22 -21.88
C ASN A 42 -53.19 -7.40 -21.11
N GLY A 43 -53.41 -6.57 -20.09
CA GLY A 43 -54.71 -6.29 -19.42
C GLY A 43 -54.69 -4.91 -18.74
N THR A 44 -55.85 -4.25 -18.54
CA THR A 44 -55.92 -2.77 -18.35
C THR A 44 -57.15 -2.25 -17.56
N LEU A 45 -56.95 -1.19 -16.73
CA LEU A 45 -57.95 -0.17 -16.28
C LEU A 45 -59.06 -0.69 -15.26
N VAL A 46 -59.80 0.09 -14.41
CA VAL A 46 -59.84 1.52 -14.02
C VAL A 46 -60.68 1.79 -12.72
N TRP A 47 -60.30 2.80 -11.88
CA TRP A 47 -61.08 3.60 -10.87
C TRP A 47 -61.73 2.83 -9.65
N LEU A 48 -62.32 3.41 -8.58
CA LEU A 48 -62.92 4.75 -8.23
C LEU A 48 -62.84 5.07 -6.69
N PHE A 49 -62.84 6.37 -6.31
CA PHE A 49 -63.19 7.15 -5.05
C PHE A 49 -63.73 6.47 -3.71
N LEU A 50 -64.06 7.10 -2.55
CA LEU A 50 -64.31 8.51 -2.07
C LEU A 50 -64.23 8.68 -0.50
N PHE A 51 -63.46 9.65 0.05
CA PHE A 51 -63.56 10.31 1.40
C PHE A 51 -63.52 9.41 2.70
N THR A 52 -63.51 9.86 3.99
CA THR A 52 -63.81 11.13 4.73
C THR A 52 -62.96 11.40 6.02
N VAL A 53 -62.52 12.66 6.21
CA VAL A 53 -62.64 13.52 7.45
C VAL A 53 -61.71 13.40 8.70
N THR A 54 -61.37 14.60 9.23
CA THR A 54 -60.82 15.04 10.55
C THR A 54 -59.31 14.99 10.90
N CYS A 55 -58.81 16.17 11.30
CA CYS A 55 -57.56 16.49 12.01
C CYS A 55 -57.84 16.55 13.55
N PRO A 56 -56.88 16.78 14.49
CA PRO A 56 -56.17 18.08 14.62
C PRO A 56 -54.75 18.10 15.24
N VAL A 57 -53.93 19.11 14.85
CA VAL A 57 -53.18 20.00 15.77
C VAL A 57 -53.23 21.43 15.16
N VAL A 58 -53.12 22.48 15.98
CA VAL A 58 -53.46 23.89 15.67
C VAL A 58 -52.20 24.81 15.68
N PRO A 59 -52.14 25.90 14.89
CA PRO A 59 -50.91 26.68 14.64
C PRO A 59 -50.83 27.99 15.45
N VAL A 60 -49.74 28.76 15.25
CA VAL A 60 -49.62 30.17 15.68
C VAL A 60 -48.96 31.01 14.57
N SER A 61 -49.61 32.11 14.17
CA SER A 61 -49.01 33.20 13.41
C SER A 61 -49.86 34.47 13.48
N ALA A 62 -49.22 35.63 13.30
CA ALA A 62 -49.81 36.96 13.09
C ALA A 62 -50.58 37.61 14.27
N PHE A 63 -49.90 38.55 14.95
CA PHE A 63 -50.45 39.90 15.12
C PHE A 63 -49.79 40.80 14.04
N GLY A 64 -50.51 41.80 13.53
CA GLY A 64 -50.06 42.61 12.39
C GLY A 64 -49.26 43.86 12.76
N ALA A 65 -48.59 44.42 11.75
CA ALA A 65 -48.09 45.79 11.73
C ALA A 65 -48.45 46.41 10.35
N ASP A 66 -48.64 47.72 10.31
CA ASP A 66 -49.48 48.36 9.28
C ASP A 66 -48.72 48.95 8.08
N SER A 67 -49.50 49.36 7.08
CA SER A 67 -49.17 50.16 5.89
C SER A 67 -47.88 51.01 5.94
N GLY A 68 -46.98 50.76 4.97
CA GLY A 68 -45.78 51.60 4.77
C GLY A 68 -45.15 51.59 3.36
N THR A 69 -45.36 50.54 2.54
CA THR A 69 -44.66 50.36 1.25
C THR A 69 -45.25 51.14 0.07
N ALA A 70 -46.55 51.39 0.05
CA ALA A 70 -47.27 51.92 -1.11
C ALA A 70 -46.84 53.34 -1.57
N LEU A 71 -46.13 54.11 -0.73
CA LEU A 71 -45.61 55.43 -1.10
C LEU A 71 -44.20 55.39 -1.72
N PHE A 72 -43.46 54.28 -1.58
CA PHE A 72 -42.06 54.19 -2.02
C PHE A 72 -41.96 53.80 -3.50
N GLU A 73 -42.82 52.90 -3.97
CA GLU A 73 -42.86 52.45 -5.37
C GLU A 73 -43.27 53.56 -6.36
N GLN A 74 -44.02 54.58 -5.92
CA GLN A 74 -44.36 55.73 -6.76
C GLN A 74 -43.22 56.75 -6.94
N LEU A 75 -42.13 56.65 -6.17
CA LEU A 75 -41.00 57.60 -6.23
C LEU A 75 -39.77 57.06 -6.98
N PHE A 76 -39.64 55.75 -7.14
CA PHE A 76 -38.46 55.11 -7.72
C PHE A 76 -38.85 54.12 -8.83
N GLY A 77 -39.09 54.66 -10.03
CA GLY A 77 -39.49 53.87 -11.20
C GLY A 77 -38.38 52.97 -11.74
N PHE A 78 -38.33 51.73 -11.28
CA PHE A 78 -37.59 50.63 -11.92
C PHE A 78 -38.53 49.78 -12.79
N SER A 79 -38.13 49.54 -14.04
CA SER A 79 -38.84 48.64 -14.95
C SER A 79 -38.27 47.21 -14.82
N PRO A 80 -39.08 46.19 -14.46
CA PRO A 80 -38.58 44.85 -14.17
C PRO A 80 -38.76 43.89 -15.37
N ASP A 81 -38.01 44.09 -16.47
CA ASP A 81 -38.03 43.15 -17.62
C ASP A 81 -36.71 43.12 -18.42
N GLU A 82 -35.55 43.20 -17.75
CA GLU A 82 -34.24 42.87 -18.36
C GLU A 82 -33.70 41.53 -17.83
N ALA A 83 -33.48 40.58 -18.75
CA ALA A 83 -32.87 39.29 -18.44
C ALA A 83 -31.36 39.45 -18.21
N SER A 84 -30.85 38.83 -17.15
CA SER A 84 -29.46 39.01 -16.69
C SER A 84 -28.53 37.93 -17.25
N SER A 85 -27.38 38.33 -17.77
CA SER A 85 -26.30 37.40 -18.11
C SER A 85 -25.60 36.90 -16.85
N MET A 86 -25.19 35.63 -16.86
CA MET A 86 -24.47 34.97 -15.77
C MET A 86 -23.43 34.02 -16.37
N PHE A 87 -22.47 33.62 -15.55
CA PHE A 87 -21.56 32.52 -15.88
C PHE A 87 -21.67 31.46 -14.77
N PHE A 88 -21.28 30.22 -15.09
CA PHE A 88 -21.21 29.14 -14.11
C PHE A 88 -19.83 28.48 -14.11
N HIS A 89 -19.24 28.34 -12.92
CA HIS A 89 -18.14 27.42 -12.70
C HIS A 89 -18.68 25.99 -12.74
N VAL A 90 -18.20 25.18 -13.67
CA VAL A 90 -18.65 23.81 -13.91
C VAL A 90 -17.62 22.83 -13.39
N GLU A 91 -17.99 22.08 -12.36
CA GLU A 91 -17.15 21.06 -11.74
C GLU A 91 -17.91 19.75 -11.56
N THR A 92 -17.18 18.72 -11.16
CA THR A 92 -17.72 17.38 -10.88
C THR A 92 -17.65 17.10 -9.39
N LYS A 93 -18.51 16.21 -8.89
CA LYS A 93 -18.43 15.67 -7.51
C LYS A 93 -17.10 14.93 -7.20
N ARG A 94 -16.21 14.80 -8.20
CA ARG A 94 -14.86 14.22 -8.08
C ARG A 94 -13.76 15.27 -7.96
N GLY A 95 -14.11 16.56 -7.81
CA GLY A 95 -13.16 17.68 -7.71
C GLY A 95 -12.53 18.10 -9.03
N ILE A 96 -12.96 17.51 -10.16
CA ILE A 96 -12.47 17.88 -11.50
C ILE A 96 -13.31 19.05 -12.01
N VAL A 97 -12.67 20.21 -12.17
CA VAL A 97 -13.20 21.37 -12.92
C VAL A 97 -13.21 21.03 -14.41
N LEU A 98 -14.29 21.42 -15.11
CA LEU A 98 -14.45 21.23 -16.55
C LEU A 98 -14.51 22.54 -17.34
N HIS A 99 -15.01 23.63 -16.74
CA HIS A 99 -15.09 24.95 -17.39
C HIS A 99 -15.34 26.06 -16.36
N ASP A 100 -14.53 27.12 -16.36
CA ASP A 100 -14.59 28.13 -15.29
C ASP A 100 -15.74 29.14 -15.42
N ALA A 101 -16.19 29.43 -16.65
CA ALA A 101 -17.22 30.46 -16.92
C ALA A 101 -18.21 30.04 -18.02
N LEU A 102 -19.03 29.01 -17.77
CA LEU A 102 -20.06 28.54 -18.72
C LEU A 102 -21.15 29.62 -18.90
N PRO A 103 -21.40 30.15 -20.12
CA PRO A 103 -22.35 31.25 -20.31
C PRO A 103 -23.82 30.85 -20.11
N ALA A 104 -24.55 31.70 -19.40
CA ALA A 104 -25.96 31.53 -19.08
C ALA A 104 -26.74 32.86 -19.13
N ILE A 105 -28.06 32.75 -19.25
CA ILE A 105 -29.00 33.87 -19.11
C ILE A 105 -30.07 33.47 -18.10
N ARG A 106 -30.34 34.36 -17.13
CA ARG A 106 -31.46 34.26 -16.21
C ARG A 106 -32.58 35.20 -16.65
N ASP A 107 -33.72 34.62 -16.97
CA ASP A 107 -34.98 35.34 -17.16
C ASP A 107 -35.95 34.91 -16.06
N ARG A 108 -36.30 35.85 -15.18
CA ARG A 108 -37.11 35.65 -13.96
C ARG A 108 -36.54 34.52 -13.07
N GLU A 109 -37.16 33.34 -13.08
CA GLU A 109 -36.71 32.14 -12.34
C GLU A 109 -36.09 31.05 -13.24
N ILE A 110 -36.08 31.25 -14.56
CA ILE A 110 -35.56 30.27 -15.52
C ILE A 110 -34.13 30.63 -15.87
N ILE A 111 -33.23 29.65 -15.73
CA ILE A 111 -31.84 29.73 -16.17
C ILE A 111 -31.71 28.96 -17.48
N TYR A 112 -31.23 29.62 -18.52
CA TYR A 112 -30.92 29.03 -19.81
C TYR A 112 -29.39 28.98 -19.97
N LEU A 113 -28.84 27.84 -20.37
CA LEU A 113 -27.39 27.66 -20.62
C LEU A 113 -27.13 27.63 -22.12
N ASP A 114 -25.97 28.13 -22.58
CA ASP A 114 -25.53 27.93 -23.96
C ASP A 114 -25.30 26.42 -24.21
N ILE A 115 -26.14 25.83 -25.08
CA ILE A 115 -26.11 24.39 -25.38
C ILE A 115 -24.80 23.96 -26.05
N MET A 116 -24.16 24.83 -26.84
CA MET A 116 -22.91 24.53 -27.53
C MET A 116 -21.72 24.64 -26.58
N ALA A 117 -21.70 25.65 -25.70
CA ALA A 117 -20.68 25.77 -24.66
C ALA A 117 -20.75 24.61 -23.64
N LEU A 118 -21.95 24.20 -23.24
CA LEU A 118 -22.16 23.04 -22.37
C LEU A 118 -21.74 21.73 -23.04
N ALA A 119 -22.02 21.58 -24.34
CA ALA A 119 -21.58 20.42 -25.11
C ALA A 119 -20.06 20.37 -25.30
N GLN A 120 -19.39 21.51 -25.51
CA GLN A 120 -17.93 21.60 -25.53
C GLN A 120 -17.33 21.24 -24.16
N THR A 121 -17.88 21.80 -23.07
CA THR A 121 -17.51 21.50 -21.68
C THR A 121 -17.60 20.00 -21.34
N ALA A 122 -18.68 19.34 -21.76
CA ALA A 122 -18.86 17.90 -21.56
C ALA A 122 -18.11 17.03 -22.58
N ASN A 123 -17.60 17.62 -23.67
CA ASN A 123 -17.08 16.96 -24.88
C ASN A 123 -18.11 16.00 -25.53
N PHE A 124 -19.30 16.52 -25.85
CA PHE A 124 -20.32 15.83 -26.65
C PHE A 124 -20.18 16.19 -28.14
N ALA A 125 -20.28 15.19 -29.01
CA ALA A 125 -20.15 15.34 -30.45
C ALA A 125 -21.45 15.83 -31.11
N ILE A 126 -21.86 17.06 -30.79
CA ILE A 126 -22.96 17.77 -31.47
C ILE A 126 -22.42 19.00 -32.22
N ARG A 127 -23.04 19.29 -33.37
CA ARG A 127 -22.75 20.43 -34.23
C ARG A 127 -24.02 21.26 -34.46
N ARG A 128 -23.84 22.56 -34.67
CA ARG A 128 -24.92 23.47 -35.06
C ARG A 128 -24.87 23.76 -36.56
N ASP A 129 -26.03 23.81 -37.19
CA ASP A 129 -26.24 24.22 -38.58
C ASP A 129 -27.49 25.10 -38.62
N GLY A 130 -27.32 26.42 -38.80
CA GLY A 130 -28.38 27.41 -38.62
C GLY A 130 -29.02 27.36 -37.22
N GLU A 131 -30.30 27.01 -37.16
CA GLU A 131 -31.09 26.82 -35.94
C GLU A 131 -31.36 25.34 -35.61
N ARG A 132 -30.64 24.42 -36.28
CA ARG A 132 -30.64 22.99 -35.99
C ARG A 132 -29.36 22.60 -35.27
N ILE A 133 -29.45 21.70 -34.29
CA ILE A 133 -28.29 21.11 -33.61
C ILE A 133 -28.40 19.59 -33.72
N SER A 134 -27.38 18.96 -34.29
CA SER A 134 -27.38 17.52 -34.62
C SER A 134 -26.07 16.84 -34.21
N GLY A 135 -26.13 15.57 -33.82
CA GLY A 135 -24.95 14.78 -33.47
C GLY A 135 -25.29 13.62 -32.53
N TRP A 136 -24.43 13.34 -31.55
CA TRP A 136 -24.68 12.32 -30.53
C TRP A 136 -24.12 12.70 -29.15
N ILE A 137 -24.72 12.13 -28.10
CA ILE A 137 -24.42 12.43 -26.69
C ILE A 137 -23.84 11.19 -26.00
N ARG A 138 -22.63 11.30 -25.43
CA ARG A 138 -21.87 10.24 -24.73
C ARG A 138 -21.48 9.02 -25.59
N GLN A 139 -22.34 8.53 -26.47
CA GLN A 139 -22.15 7.34 -27.33
C GLN A 139 -22.83 7.56 -28.69
N PRO A 140 -22.29 7.04 -29.82
CA PRO A 140 -22.84 7.25 -31.17
C PRO A 140 -24.30 6.82 -31.34
N GLU A 141 -24.74 5.78 -30.62
CA GLU A 141 -26.08 5.22 -30.67
C GLU A 141 -27.14 6.16 -30.05
N ARG A 142 -26.71 7.15 -29.26
CA ARG A 142 -27.57 8.19 -28.71
C ARG A 142 -27.48 9.45 -29.58
N LEU A 143 -28.05 9.34 -30.77
CA LEU A 143 -28.28 10.49 -31.65
C LEU A 143 -29.10 11.58 -30.92
N PHE A 144 -28.74 12.83 -31.18
CA PHE A 144 -29.42 14.04 -30.71
C PHE A 144 -29.68 14.94 -31.92
N ASP A 145 -30.91 15.43 -32.05
CA ASP A 145 -31.35 16.18 -33.23
C ASP A 145 -32.45 17.17 -32.82
N LEU A 146 -32.03 18.40 -32.51
CA LEU A 146 -32.84 19.54 -32.07
C LEU A 146 -33.10 20.46 -33.26
N ASN A 147 -34.37 20.71 -33.57
CA ASN A 147 -34.80 21.53 -34.71
C ASN A 147 -35.76 22.64 -34.22
N ILE A 148 -35.21 23.84 -33.98
CA ILE A 148 -35.95 24.96 -33.38
C ILE A 148 -37.13 25.43 -34.26
N PRO A 149 -36.97 25.70 -35.57
CA PRO A 149 -38.09 26.09 -36.45
C PRO A 149 -39.25 25.10 -36.52
N ALA A 150 -39.03 23.83 -36.16
CA ALA A 150 -40.05 22.79 -36.12
C ALA A 150 -40.45 22.37 -34.69
N HIS A 151 -40.03 23.13 -33.67
CA HIS A 151 -40.35 22.91 -32.25
C HIS A 151 -40.20 21.44 -31.79
N THR A 152 -39.16 20.75 -32.27
CA THR A 152 -38.97 19.31 -32.06
C THR A 152 -37.54 18.96 -31.69
N VAL A 153 -37.39 18.05 -30.73
CA VAL A 153 -36.13 17.37 -30.42
C VAL A 153 -36.33 15.87 -30.51
N ARG A 154 -35.40 15.20 -31.18
CA ARG A 154 -35.28 13.74 -31.20
C ARG A 154 -34.05 13.30 -30.41
N ILE A 155 -34.24 12.27 -29.59
CA ILE A 155 -33.16 11.60 -28.85
C ILE A 155 -33.29 10.10 -29.11
N ARG A 156 -32.25 9.48 -29.68
CA ARG A 156 -32.31 8.14 -30.31
C ARG A 156 -33.38 8.12 -31.42
N GLU A 157 -34.51 7.47 -31.16
CA GLU A 157 -35.67 7.34 -32.05
C GLU A 157 -36.91 8.07 -31.50
N GLU A 158 -36.86 8.56 -30.26
CA GLU A 158 -37.99 9.18 -29.58
C GLU A 158 -38.05 10.68 -29.90
N TYR A 159 -39.22 11.15 -30.33
CA TYR A 159 -39.49 12.56 -30.65
C TYR A 159 -40.31 13.22 -29.55
N SER A 160 -39.95 14.44 -29.18
CA SER A 160 -40.74 15.28 -28.27
C SER A 160 -40.83 16.72 -28.77
N SER A 161 -41.91 17.41 -28.42
CA SER A 161 -42.12 18.82 -28.74
C SER A 161 -41.46 19.76 -27.73
N ILE A 162 -41.18 20.97 -28.17
CA ILE A 162 -40.43 22.01 -27.44
C ILE A 162 -41.31 23.26 -27.31
N ALA A 163 -41.51 23.77 -26.10
CA ALA A 163 -42.22 25.03 -25.90
C ALA A 163 -41.35 26.23 -26.29
N GLU A 164 -41.95 27.37 -26.63
CA GLU A 164 -41.22 28.63 -26.86
C GLU A 164 -40.34 29.00 -25.65
N ASN A 165 -40.81 28.73 -24.42
CA ASN A 165 -40.08 29.00 -23.17
C ASN A 165 -39.02 27.92 -22.81
N ASP A 166 -38.74 26.95 -23.67
CA ASP A 166 -37.66 25.97 -23.45
C ASP A 166 -36.31 26.46 -24.03
N PHE A 167 -36.31 27.46 -24.91
CA PHE A 167 -35.10 28.00 -25.55
C PHE A 167 -35.15 29.53 -25.69
N LEU A 168 -33.98 30.13 -25.89
CA LEU A 168 -33.81 31.58 -26.10
C LEU A 168 -32.68 31.81 -27.10
N ILE A 169 -32.91 32.61 -28.14
CA ILE A 169 -31.86 33.00 -29.10
C ILE A 169 -31.43 34.45 -28.80
N ARG A 170 -30.17 34.63 -28.42
CA ARG A 170 -29.53 35.94 -28.16
C ARG A 170 -28.12 35.94 -28.73
N GLU A 171 -27.69 37.06 -29.31
CA GLU A 171 -26.31 37.23 -29.83
C GLU A 171 -25.86 36.14 -30.84
N ASN A 172 -26.80 35.57 -31.61
CA ASN A 172 -26.57 34.39 -32.45
C ASN A 172 -26.03 33.16 -31.66
N ARG A 173 -26.41 33.02 -30.40
CA ARG A 173 -26.20 31.84 -29.54
C ARG A 173 -27.57 31.24 -29.19
N ILE A 174 -27.61 29.93 -29.01
CA ILE A 174 -28.82 29.20 -28.60
C ILE A 174 -28.65 28.85 -27.13
N PHE A 175 -29.46 29.48 -26.27
CA PHE A 175 -29.57 29.11 -24.87
C PHE A 175 -30.79 28.20 -24.70
N VAL A 176 -30.69 27.18 -23.85
CA VAL A 176 -31.77 26.22 -23.57
C VAL A 176 -31.96 26.10 -22.07
N ASN A 177 -33.22 26.00 -21.63
CA ASN A 177 -33.61 25.83 -20.23
C ASN A 177 -32.80 24.69 -19.60
N TRP A 178 -32.06 24.99 -18.52
CA TRP A 178 -31.07 24.07 -17.97
C TRP A 178 -31.65 22.70 -17.58
N LYS A 179 -32.93 22.67 -17.16
CA LYS A 179 -33.62 21.43 -16.78
C LYS A 179 -33.75 20.49 -17.99
N ARG A 180 -34.12 21.04 -19.16
CA ARG A 180 -34.17 20.30 -20.43
C ARG A 180 -32.80 19.76 -20.82
N LEU A 181 -31.74 20.56 -20.69
CA LEU A 181 -30.37 20.13 -20.97
C LEU A 181 -29.92 19.01 -20.02
N ASN A 182 -30.21 19.13 -18.73
CA ASN A 182 -29.90 18.10 -17.73
C ASN A 182 -30.57 16.75 -18.06
N ASP A 183 -31.84 16.78 -18.49
CA ASP A 183 -32.59 15.58 -18.89
C ASP A 183 -32.09 15.02 -20.23
N TRP A 184 -32.01 15.85 -21.28
CA TRP A 184 -31.61 15.46 -22.63
C TRP A 184 -30.19 14.89 -22.67
N PHE A 185 -29.27 15.46 -21.89
CA PHE A 185 -27.86 15.02 -21.83
C PHE A 185 -27.58 14.03 -20.69
N GLN A 186 -28.55 13.81 -19.78
CA GLN A 186 -28.42 13.01 -18.55
C GLN A 186 -27.16 13.40 -17.74
N LEU A 187 -27.12 14.66 -17.29
CA LEU A 187 -25.98 15.19 -16.53
C LEU A 187 -26.07 14.85 -15.03
N LYS A 188 -27.28 14.86 -14.46
CA LYS A 188 -27.51 14.92 -13.00
C LYS A 188 -26.72 16.08 -12.38
N ALA A 189 -26.96 17.26 -12.93
CA ALA A 189 -26.35 18.51 -12.49
C ALA A 189 -27.26 19.24 -11.50
N ASP A 190 -26.68 19.76 -10.43
CA ASP A 190 -27.30 20.75 -9.56
C ASP A 190 -26.70 22.12 -9.87
N ILE A 191 -27.53 23.17 -9.87
CA ILE A 191 -27.12 24.55 -10.17
C ILE A 191 -27.47 25.46 -9.00
N ASP A 192 -26.45 26.08 -8.40
CA ASP A 192 -26.62 27.17 -7.46
C ASP A 192 -26.39 28.52 -8.15
N SER A 193 -27.48 29.28 -8.31
CA SER A 193 -27.47 30.62 -8.91
C SER A 193 -26.89 31.71 -8.02
N GLN A 194 -26.67 31.46 -6.72
CA GLN A 194 -26.04 32.43 -5.81
C GLN A 194 -24.51 32.33 -5.85
N SER A 195 -23.95 31.12 -5.73
CA SER A 195 -22.50 30.90 -5.87
C SER A 195 -22.01 30.77 -7.32
N GLN A 196 -22.91 30.89 -8.32
CA GLN A 196 -22.62 30.69 -9.75
C GLN A 196 -21.90 29.35 -10.02
N ARG A 197 -22.39 28.28 -9.38
CA ARG A 197 -21.78 26.95 -9.39
C ARG A 197 -22.70 25.90 -10.03
N MET A 198 -22.14 25.06 -10.90
CA MET A 198 -22.82 23.92 -11.51
C MET A 198 -22.06 22.62 -11.16
N LEU A 199 -22.66 21.79 -10.31
CA LEU A 199 -22.05 20.56 -9.80
C LEU A 199 -22.59 19.32 -10.53
N LEU A 200 -21.74 18.63 -11.27
CA LEU A 200 -22.07 17.38 -11.96
C LEU A 200 -21.93 16.18 -11.00
N SER A 201 -23.05 15.53 -10.65
CA SER A 201 -23.09 14.37 -9.76
C SER A 201 -23.22 13.01 -10.47
N GLY A 202 -23.44 13.01 -11.78
CA GLY A 202 -23.79 11.82 -12.57
C GLY A 202 -22.65 10.89 -12.97
N SER A 203 -22.98 9.99 -13.90
CA SER A 203 -22.01 9.14 -14.59
C SER A 203 -21.05 10.01 -15.42
N PRO A 204 -19.73 9.77 -15.38
CA PRO A 204 -18.74 10.69 -15.94
C PRO A 204 -19.03 11.15 -17.36
N VAL A 205 -18.84 12.44 -17.64
CA VAL A 205 -18.96 12.97 -19.01
C VAL A 205 -17.69 12.64 -19.82
N PRO A 206 -17.71 12.65 -21.17
CA PRO A 206 -16.52 12.35 -21.98
C PRO A 206 -15.30 13.23 -21.68
N ALA A 207 -15.48 14.50 -21.32
CA ALA A 207 -14.39 15.39 -20.89
C ALA A 207 -13.74 14.93 -19.56
N GLU A 208 -14.54 14.74 -18.52
CA GLU A 208 -14.12 14.16 -17.23
C GLU A 208 -13.45 12.79 -17.41
N SER A 209 -14.04 11.94 -18.25
CA SER A 209 -13.51 10.61 -18.59
C SER A 209 -12.20 10.68 -19.36
N ARG A 210 -11.90 11.80 -20.05
CA ARG A 210 -10.59 12.06 -20.66
C ARG A 210 -9.58 12.45 -19.59
N ILE A 211 -9.92 13.41 -18.73
CA ILE A 211 -9.05 13.90 -17.65
C ILE A 211 -8.66 12.76 -16.69
N ILE A 212 -9.61 11.92 -16.27
CA ILE A 212 -9.32 10.75 -15.42
C ILE A 212 -8.34 9.79 -16.12
N ARG A 213 -8.55 9.48 -17.41
CA ARG A 213 -7.62 8.62 -18.18
C ARG A 213 -6.25 9.26 -18.41
N GLU A 214 -6.15 10.58 -18.44
CA GLU A 214 -4.89 11.31 -18.53
C GLU A 214 -4.16 11.33 -17.18
N GLN A 215 -4.86 11.50 -16.06
CA GLN A 215 -4.31 11.36 -14.71
C GLN A 215 -3.86 9.92 -14.41
N ASP A 216 -4.65 8.91 -14.80
CA ASP A 216 -4.28 7.50 -14.63
C ASP A 216 -3.15 7.09 -15.59
N ARG A 217 -3.10 7.65 -16.80
CA ARG A 217 -1.92 7.51 -17.68
C ARG A 217 -0.70 8.20 -17.08
N ALA A 218 -0.82 9.41 -16.53
CA ALA A 218 0.29 10.09 -15.86
C ALA A 218 0.80 9.28 -14.66
N ARG A 219 -0.09 8.69 -13.85
CA ARG A 219 0.28 7.75 -12.78
C ARG A 219 1.04 6.54 -13.35
N LEU A 220 0.52 5.87 -14.37
CA LEU A 220 1.13 4.67 -14.98
C LEU A 220 2.42 4.97 -15.76
N GLN A 221 2.56 6.16 -16.34
CA GLN A 221 3.77 6.62 -17.02
C GLN A 221 4.82 7.10 -16.02
N ASN A 222 4.43 7.76 -14.93
CA ASN A 222 5.36 8.05 -13.83
C ASN A 222 5.87 6.74 -13.21
N SER A 223 5.00 5.75 -12.98
CA SER A 223 5.40 4.39 -12.56
C SER A 223 6.26 3.61 -13.56
N ARG A 224 6.52 4.13 -14.76
CA ARG A 224 7.45 3.55 -15.75
C ARG A 224 8.66 4.43 -16.07
N ASN A 225 8.53 5.75 -15.99
CA ASN A 225 9.58 6.71 -16.32
C ASN A 225 10.35 7.21 -15.09
N GLN A 226 9.85 6.99 -13.86
CA GLN A 226 10.61 7.22 -12.61
C GLN A 226 11.72 6.16 -12.36
N GLN A 227 12.07 5.34 -13.35
CA GLN A 227 13.38 4.67 -13.39
C GLN A 227 14.49 5.54 -14.02
N ASN A 228 14.15 6.58 -14.78
CA ASN A 228 15.09 7.44 -15.53
C ASN A 228 14.81 8.96 -15.38
N THR A 229 14.05 9.37 -14.35
CA THR A 229 14.17 10.74 -13.83
C THR A 229 15.20 10.70 -12.71
N GLU A 230 16.06 11.71 -12.60
CA GLU A 230 17.14 11.73 -11.59
C GLU A 230 16.58 11.51 -10.18
N ALA A 231 17.30 10.74 -9.38
CA ALA A 231 16.87 10.38 -8.03
C ALA A 231 16.94 11.59 -7.08
N PRO A 232 16.10 11.62 -6.02
CA PRO A 232 16.46 12.33 -4.78
C PRO A 232 17.88 11.91 -4.41
N LYS A 233 18.74 12.91 -4.21
CA LYS A 233 20.11 12.83 -4.72
C LYS A 233 21.01 11.84 -3.97
N ASP A 234 20.76 11.68 -2.69
CA ASP A 234 21.52 10.84 -1.77
C ASP A 234 20.60 9.92 -0.94
N TRP A 235 21.15 8.82 -0.43
CA TRP A 235 20.47 7.93 0.51
C TRP A 235 20.69 8.44 1.93
N VAL A 236 19.64 8.43 2.76
CA VAL A 236 19.77 8.75 4.19
C VAL A 236 19.92 7.44 4.97
N ASP A 237 21.14 7.18 5.44
CA ASP A 237 21.52 5.90 6.03
C ASP A 237 21.66 5.99 7.56
N GLY A 238 21.26 4.92 8.27
CA GLY A 238 21.62 4.76 9.67
C GLY A 238 23.07 4.32 9.83
N GLU A 239 23.96 5.23 10.25
CA GLU A 239 25.34 4.90 10.62
C GLU A 239 25.43 4.36 12.06
N HIS A 240 26.22 3.29 12.27
CA HIS A 240 26.48 2.74 13.59
C HIS A 240 27.40 3.65 14.40
N GLN A 241 27.03 3.97 15.64
CA GLN A 241 27.85 4.74 16.57
C GLN A 241 28.99 3.89 17.16
N LEU A 242 30.03 4.53 17.71
CA LEU A 242 31.09 3.80 18.42
C LEU A 242 30.59 3.19 19.72
N ILE A 243 29.72 3.89 20.45
CA ILE A 243 28.93 3.39 21.57
C ILE A 243 27.61 4.20 21.54
N SER A 244 26.45 3.54 21.47
CA SER A 244 25.15 4.19 21.74
C SER A 244 24.73 3.97 23.18
N MET A 245 23.71 4.69 23.64
CA MET A 245 22.95 4.25 24.81
C MET A 245 22.27 2.90 24.51
N PRO A 246 22.22 1.96 25.47
CA PRO A 246 21.51 0.70 25.30
C PRO A 246 20.00 0.88 25.44
N SER A 247 19.27 0.25 24.53
CA SER A 247 17.85 -0.07 24.72
C SER A 247 17.70 -1.43 25.41
N LEU A 248 16.66 -1.57 26.22
CA LEU A 248 16.23 -2.82 26.85
C LEU A 248 14.78 -3.07 26.48
N SER A 249 14.46 -4.28 26.04
CA SER A 249 13.10 -4.81 25.99
C SER A 249 12.99 -5.95 27.00
N THR A 250 12.05 -5.87 27.93
CA THR A 250 11.77 -6.91 28.92
C THR A 250 10.34 -7.41 28.74
N SER A 251 10.16 -8.72 28.74
CA SER A 251 8.84 -9.38 28.76
C SER A 251 8.82 -10.43 29.87
N ILE A 252 7.96 -10.23 30.85
CA ILE A 252 7.75 -11.11 32.00
C ILE A 252 6.37 -11.74 31.86
N SER A 253 6.25 -13.05 32.06
CA SER A 253 4.98 -13.73 32.22
C SER A 253 4.98 -14.62 33.46
N GLY A 254 3.80 -14.83 34.05
CA GLY A 254 3.58 -15.72 35.19
C GLY A 254 2.27 -16.47 34.99
N THR A 255 2.33 -17.80 34.97
CA THR A 255 1.18 -18.70 34.79
C THR A 255 1.06 -19.64 35.98
N TYR A 256 -0.05 -19.49 36.71
CA TYR A 256 -0.54 -20.46 37.67
C TYR A 256 -1.39 -21.50 36.92
N ARG A 257 -1.10 -22.79 37.09
CA ARG A 257 -1.91 -23.91 36.59
C ARG A 257 -2.40 -24.75 37.75
N ASP A 258 -3.65 -25.17 37.67
CA ASP A 258 -4.32 -26.07 38.60
C ASP A 258 -5.01 -27.13 37.73
N ASN A 259 -4.40 -28.31 37.64
CA ASN A 259 -4.87 -29.41 36.81
C ASN A 259 -5.55 -30.45 37.69
N LYS A 260 -6.50 -31.20 37.13
CA LYS A 260 -7.30 -32.14 37.93
C LYS A 260 -6.49 -33.30 38.56
N ASP A 261 -5.38 -33.68 37.93
CA ASP A 261 -4.61 -34.88 38.24
C ASP A 261 -3.13 -34.57 38.63
N SER A 262 -2.79 -33.30 38.90
CA SER A 262 -1.47 -32.86 39.42
C SER A 262 -1.60 -31.77 40.49
N ASP A 263 -0.59 -31.59 41.34
CA ASP A 263 -0.53 -30.42 42.23
C ASP A 263 -0.49 -29.11 41.43
N ALA A 264 -1.02 -28.03 42.01
CA ALA A 264 -1.04 -26.72 41.38
C ALA A 264 0.36 -26.07 41.34
N GLN A 265 0.74 -25.59 40.16
CA GLN A 265 2.09 -25.07 39.87
C GLN A 265 2.04 -23.59 39.50
N PHE A 266 3.03 -22.82 39.92
CA PHE A 266 3.27 -21.46 39.43
C PHE A 266 4.58 -21.40 38.68
N THR A 267 4.48 -21.08 37.39
CA THR A 267 5.62 -20.88 36.49
C THR A 267 5.76 -19.40 36.17
N SER A 268 6.96 -18.84 36.17
CA SER A 268 7.22 -17.53 35.58
C SER A 268 8.36 -17.60 34.58
N ARG A 269 8.23 -16.86 33.47
CA ARG A 269 9.26 -16.73 32.44
C ARG A 269 9.62 -15.25 32.29
N THR A 270 10.89 -14.96 32.07
CA THR A 270 11.39 -13.61 31.80
C THR A 270 12.32 -13.65 30.60
N GLN A 271 12.01 -12.86 29.57
CA GLN A 271 12.92 -12.57 28.47
C GLN A 271 13.40 -11.13 28.57
N ASN A 272 14.70 -10.91 28.38
CA ASN A 272 15.29 -9.60 28.14
C ASN A 272 16.02 -9.60 26.81
N ILE A 273 15.88 -8.51 26.06
CA ILE A 273 16.65 -8.23 24.84
C ILE A 273 17.27 -6.85 25.02
N VAL A 274 18.59 -6.79 25.19
CA VAL A 274 19.36 -5.54 25.26
C VAL A 274 20.03 -5.29 23.91
N GLN A 275 19.95 -4.07 23.40
CA GLN A 275 20.55 -3.69 22.11
C GLN A 275 21.21 -2.31 22.18
N ALA A 276 22.43 -2.20 21.67
CA ALA A 276 23.18 -0.95 21.52
C ALA A 276 24.08 -1.02 20.28
N ASP A 277 24.54 0.12 19.78
CA ASP A 277 25.76 0.13 18.97
C ASP A 277 26.98 0.00 19.89
N PHE A 278 27.93 -0.86 19.52
CA PHE A 278 29.23 -1.02 20.17
C PHE A 278 30.31 -1.29 19.13
N LEU A 279 31.39 -0.49 19.17
CA LEU A 279 32.50 -0.49 18.21
C LEU A 279 32.03 -0.38 16.74
N GLY A 280 30.99 0.41 16.48
CA GLY A 280 30.45 0.59 15.13
C GLY A 280 29.71 -0.64 14.59
N SER A 281 29.15 -1.47 15.47
CA SER A 281 28.35 -2.65 15.14
C SER A 281 27.14 -2.74 16.08
N HIS A 282 26.02 -3.27 15.62
CA HIS A 282 24.86 -3.56 16.48
C HIS A 282 25.19 -4.75 17.40
N ALA A 283 25.26 -4.49 18.69
CA ALA A 283 25.42 -5.48 19.75
C ALA A 283 24.05 -5.83 20.33
N LYS A 284 23.74 -7.12 20.45
CA LYS A 284 22.49 -7.65 20.98
C LYS A 284 22.75 -8.75 21.98
N LEU A 285 22.25 -8.59 23.20
CA LEU A 285 22.19 -9.62 24.24
C LEU A 285 20.74 -10.08 24.40
N VAL A 286 20.51 -11.39 24.42
CA VAL A 286 19.23 -12.02 24.74
C VAL A 286 19.42 -12.90 25.98
N SER A 287 18.51 -12.80 26.94
CA SER A 287 18.45 -13.71 28.08
C SER A 287 17.04 -14.25 28.25
N VAL A 288 16.87 -15.56 28.41
CA VAL A 288 15.61 -16.21 28.80
C VAL A 288 15.82 -16.93 30.14
N ALA A 289 14.89 -16.72 31.06
CA ALA A 289 14.87 -17.38 32.36
C ALA A 289 13.47 -17.91 32.71
N ASN A 290 13.40 -19.03 33.41
CA ASN A 290 12.22 -19.69 33.94
C ASN A 290 12.37 -19.84 35.48
N SER A 291 11.28 -19.75 36.25
CA SER A 291 11.26 -20.02 37.69
C SER A 291 11.64 -21.46 38.06
N GLU A 292 11.45 -22.41 37.14
CA GLU A 292 11.71 -23.83 37.37
C GLU A 292 13.17 -24.20 37.03
N THR A 293 13.67 -23.78 35.87
CA THR A 293 15.02 -24.14 35.37
C THR A 293 16.07 -23.04 35.51
N GLY A 294 15.73 -21.86 36.04
CA GLY A 294 16.67 -20.75 36.19
C GLY A 294 16.94 -20.02 34.87
N LEU A 295 18.20 -19.74 34.54
CA LEU A 295 18.59 -19.09 33.28
C LEU A 295 18.78 -20.17 32.19
N SER A 296 17.88 -20.23 31.21
CA SER A 296 17.84 -21.30 30.20
C SER A 296 18.60 -20.97 28.90
N ASP A 297 18.59 -19.70 28.47
CA ASP A 297 19.28 -19.25 27.26
C ASP A 297 19.92 -17.88 27.54
N LEU A 298 21.21 -17.72 27.22
CA LEU A 298 21.92 -16.45 27.29
C LEU A 298 22.85 -16.31 26.09
N ARG A 299 22.50 -15.40 25.17
CA ARG A 299 23.21 -15.18 23.90
C ARG A 299 23.67 -13.74 23.75
N VAL A 300 24.87 -13.56 23.20
CA VAL A 300 25.47 -12.26 22.88
C VAL A 300 25.98 -12.29 21.44
N SER A 301 25.44 -11.42 20.61
CA SER A 301 25.77 -11.30 19.18
C SER A 301 26.17 -9.88 18.83
N PHE A 302 27.11 -9.76 17.89
CA PHE A 302 27.50 -8.51 17.25
C PHE A 302 27.23 -8.66 15.75
N SER A 303 26.58 -7.68 15.15
CA SER A 303 26.29 -7.67 13.72
C SER A 303 26.54 -6.30 13.09
N ARG A 304 27.01 -6.28 11.86
CA ARG A 304 27.18 -5.06 11.08
C ARG A 304 26.70 -5.30 9.66
N ALA A 305 25.75 -4.48 9.22
CA ALA A 305 25.23 -4.49 7.86
C ALA A 305 25.72 -3.24 7.12
N GLU A 306 26.09 -3.39 5.85
CA GLU A 306 26.49 -2.28 4.98
C GLU A 306 25.78 -2.35 3.62
N PHE A 307 25.52 -1.18 3.05
CA PHE A 307 24.78 -0.98 1.79
C PHE A 307 25.59 -0.21 0.73
N ASP A 308 26.88 0.00 0.97
CA ASP A 308 27.80 0.63 0.05
C ASP A 308 28.70 -0.46 -0.56
N ASP A 309 28.69 -0.57 -1.89
CA ASP A 309 29.50 -1.52 -2.66
C ASP A 309 31.01 -1.26 -2.55
N SER A 310 31.44 -0.15 -1.93
CA SER A 310 32.85 0.09 -1.59
C SER A 310 33.37 -0.77 -0.43
N PHE A 311 32.49 -1.25 0.45
CA PHE A 311 32.86 -2.17 1.53
C PHE A 311 33.07 -3.59 0.98
N PRO A 312 34.08 -4.33 1.47
CA PRO A 312 34.32 -5.70 1.01
C PRO A 312 33.21 -6.67 1.45
N TYR A 313 32.39 -6.30 2.43
CA TYR A 313 31.26 -7.08 2.97
C TYR A 313 29.98 -6.23 3.04
N THR A 314 28.83 -6.89 2.93
CA THR A 314 27.48 -6.36 3.17
C THR A 314 26.93 -6.80 4.53
N ARG A 315 27.44 -7.91 5.08
CA ARG A 315 27.14 -8.40 6.43
C ARG A 315 28.38 -8.98 7.09
N LEU A 316 28.59 -8.63 8.36
CA LEU A 316 29.50 -9.29 9.29
C LEU A 316 28.72 -9.66 10.56
N SER A 317 28.98 -10.83 11.13
CA SER A 317 28.39 -11.31 12.39
C SER A 317 29.44 -12.03 13.25
N LEU A 318 29.32 -11.93 14.58
CA LEU A 318 30.25 -12.51 15.56
C LEU A 318 29.50 -12.81 16.89
N GLY A 319 29.88 -13.87 17.58
CA GLY A 319 29.27 -14.29 18.85
C GLY A 319 28.23 -15.38 18.63
N ASP A 320 27.10 -15.32 19.32
CA ASP A 320 25.99 -16.27 19.17
C ASP A 320 25.18 -15.96 17.91
N VAL A 321 25.52 -16.63 16.81
CA VAL A 321 25.07 -16.28 15.45
C VAL A 321 24.67 -17.51 14.63
N THR A 322 23.80 -17.28 13.66
CA THR A 322 23.48 -18.27 12.63
C THR A 322 24.53 -18.25 11.53
N GLY A 323 24.99 -19.42 11.11
CA GLY A 323 25.83 -19.62 9.95
C GLY A 323 25.07 -19.54 8.62
N TYR A 324 25.75 -19.86 7.52
CA TYR A 324 25.14 -20.01 6.20
C TYR A 324 24.97 -21.50 5.86
N SER A 325 23.83 -21.89 5.29
CA SER A 325 23.65 -23.23 4.71
C SER A 325 24.39 -23.37 3.37
N THR A 326 24.53 -24.60 2.88
CA THR A 326 25.11 -24.91 1.56
C THR A 326 24.22 -25.89 0.80
N ILE A 327 24.21 -25.79 -0.54
CA ILE A 327 23.37 -26.62 -1.40
C ILE A 327 23.80 -28.09 -1.30
N ASN A 328 22.88 -28.92 -0.81
CA ASN A 328 23.04 -30.35 -0.55
C ASN A 328 24.33 -30.62 0.28
N GLY A 329 24.51 -29.83 1.35
CA GLY A 329 25.69 -29.86 2.20
C GLY A 329 25.34 -29.67 3.67
N SER A 330 26.08 -28.82 4.39
CA SER A 330 25.74 -28.49 5.78
C SER A 330 24.53 -27.54 5.86
N PRO A 331 23.57 -27.77 6.78
CA PRO A 331 22.53 -26.80 7.11
C PRO A 331 23.09 -25.59 7.87
N ALA A 332 22.24 -24.58 8.12
CA ALA A 332 22.62 -23.39 8.87
C ALA A 332 22.60 -23.65 10.39
N ALA A 333 23.80 -23.85 10.97
CA ALA A 333 24.06 -23.96 12.41
C ALA A 333 23.73 -22.67 13.18
N GLN A 334 23.40 -22.79 14.46
CA GLN A 334 23.14 -21.68 15.41
C GLN A 334 24.00 -21.83 16.67
N GLY A 335 24.98 -20.95 16.86
CA GLY A 335 25.82 -20.99 18.06
C GLY A 335 27.01 -20.03 18.00
N LEU A 336 28.05 -20.34 18.76
CA LEU A 336 29.23 -19.52 18.91
C LEU A 336 30.06 -19.53 17.61
N GLY A 337 30.16 -18.39 16.94
CA GLY A 337 30.87 -18.31 15.68
C GLY A 337 31.06 -16.93 15.10
N PHE A 338 31.33 -16.90 13.81
CA PHE A 338 31.33 -15.69 12.99
C PHE A 338 30.84 -15.96 11.56
N GLY A 339 30.30 -14.92 10.93
CA GLY A 339 29.88 -14.92 9.54
C GLY A 339 30.34 -13.65 8.82
N ILE A 340 30.68 -13.77 7.54
CA ILE A 340 30.97 -12.64 6.66
C ILE A 340 30.42 -12.91 5.26
N SER A 341 29.73 -11.94 4.67
CA SER A 341 29.12 -12.04 3.35
C SER A 341 29.16 -10.69 2.64
N ASN A 342 29.28 -10.70 1.31
CA ASN A 342 29.06 -9.53 0.45
C ASN A 342 27.88 -9.70 -0.52
N ARG A 343 27.05 -10.73 -0.35
CA ARG A 343 25.77 -10.88 -1.08
C ARG A 343 24.79 -9.76 -0.69
N PRO A 344 24.00 -9.19 -1.62
CA PRO A 344 23.02 -8.16 -1.29
C PRO A 344 22.00 -8.66 -0.26
N LEU A 345 21.69 -7.83 0.74
CA LEU A 345 20.94 -8.21 1.96
C LEU A 345 19.51 -8.76 1.75
N GLN A 346 18.96 -8.63 0.53
CA GLN A 346 17.64 -9.14 0.12
C GLN A 346 17.71 -10.44 -0.71
N THR A 347 18.91 -10.97 -0.91
CA THR A 347 19.13 -12.24 -1.65
C THR A 347 18.99 -13.39 -0.65
N PRO A 348 18.19 -14.44 -0.96
CA PRO A 348 18.09 -15.60 -0.08
C PRO A 348 19.39 -16.42 -0.04
N ASP A 349 19.54 -17.25 0.99
CA ASP A 349 20.72 -18.09 1.15
C ASP A 349 20.83 -19.19 0.08
N VAL A 350 19.73 -19.90 -0.18
CA VAL A 350 19.58 -20.90 -1.25
C VAL A 350 18.77 -20.30 -2.42
N PHE A 351 18.92 -20.83 -3.64
CA PHE A 351 18.17 -20.31 -4.78
C PHE A 351 16.68 -20.71 -4.72
N GLY A 352 15.87 -19.88 -4.07
CA GLY A 352 14.41 -19.98 -4.12
C GLY A 352 13.73 -20.46 -2.85
N GLU A 353 14.48 -21.04 -1.92
CA GLU A 353 14.11 -21.28 -0.52
C GLU A 353 14.73 -20.22 0.40
N GLU A 354 14.17 -19.99 1.59
CA GLU A 354 14.78 -19.20 2.67
C GLU A 354 14.27 -19.71 4.03
N THR A 355 15.16 -19.89 5.02
CA THR A 355 14.79 -20.14 6.42
C THR A 355 14.51 -18.82 7.16
N PHE A 356 13.39 -18.75 7.88
CA PHE A 356 12.96 -17.58 8.66
C PHE A 356 13.02 -17.88 10.15
N GLU A 357 14.01 -17.29 10.82
CA GLU A 357 14.27 -17.54 12.24
C GLU A 357 14.54 -16.24 13.00
N GLY A 358 14.43 -16.31 14.33
CA GLY A 358 14.72 -15.22 15.24
C GLY A 358 14.24 -15.48 16.66
N ASP A 359 14.16 -14.41 17.45
CA ASP A 359 13.72 -14.46 18.85
C ASP A 359 12.27 -14.01 19.03
N GLY A 360 11.61 -14.58 20.03
CA GLY A 360 10.34 -14.10 20.58
C GLY A 360 10.18 -14.56 22.03
N PRO A 361 9.13 -14.16 22.74
CA PRO A 361 8.87 -14.65 24.09
C PRO A 361 8.34 -16.10 24.05
N PRO A 362 8.85 -17.04 24.87
CA PRO A 362 8.41 -18.44 24.87
C PRO A 362 6.89 -18.61 24.97
N GLY A 363 6.36 -19.56 24.19
CA GLY A 363 4.93 -19.89 24.13
C GLY A 363 4.04 -18.90 23.36
N TRP A 364 4.60 -17.88 22.70
CA TRP A 364 3.83 -17.04 21.76
C TRP A 364 3.60 -17.77 20.43
N GLU A 365 2.44 -17.54 19.80
CA GLU A 365 2.08 -18.09 18.48
C GLU A 365 2.72 -17.20 17.39
N VAL A 366 3.57 -17.74 16.51
CA VAL A 366 4.20 -17.01 15.41
C VAL A 366 3.58 -17.47 14.09
N GLU A 367 2.99 -16.55 13.32
CA GLU A 367 2.45 -16.80 11.98
C GLU A 367 3.35 -16.18 10.90
N LEU A 368 3.76 -16.97 9.89
CA LEU A 368 4.50 -16.49 8.73
C LEU A 368 3.56 -16.19 7.55
N TYR A 369 3.68 -14.99 7.00
CA TYR A 369 2.97 -14.57 5.78
C TYR A 369 3.96 -14.19 4.66
N ARG A 370 3.58 -14.44 3.41
CA ARG A 370 4.31 -14.08 2.17
C ARG A 370 3.36 -13.41 1.20
N ASN A 371 3.62 -12.17 0.81
CA ASN A 371 2.76 -11.40 -0.10
C ASN A 371 1.28 -11.41 0.34
N GLY A 372 1.03 -11.29 1.66
CA GLY A 372 -0.30 -11.34 2.28
C GLY A 372 -0.94 -12.73 2.46
N GLN A 373 -0.39 -13.78 1.83
CA GLN A 373 -0.83 -15.16 2.02
C GLN A 373 -0.26 -15.73 3.32
N PHE A 374 -1.08 -16.39 4.14
CA PHE A 374 -0.60 -17.23 5.24
C PHE A 374 0.18 -18.42 4.70
N ILE A 375 1.36 -18.70 5.26
CA ILE A 375 2.21 -19.81 4.88
C ILE A 375 2.16 -20.90 5.94
N ASP A 376 2.57 -20.57 7.17
CA ASP A 376 2.68 -21.52 8.26
C ASP A 376 2.65 -20.82 9.64
N PHE A 377 2.56 -21.58 10.73
CA PHE A 377 2.67 -21.07 12.10
C PHE A 377 3.38 -22.06 13.04
N GLN A 378 4.02 -21.53 14.09
CA GLN A 378 4.63 -22.33 15.16
C GLN A 378 4.48 -21.62 16.52
N TYR A 379 4.88 -22.28 17.60
CA TYR A 379 5.05 -21.64 18.91
C TYR A 379 6.53 -21.39 19.19
N VAL A 380 6.85 -20.26 19.82
CA VAL A 380 8.22 -19.98 20.29
C VAL A 380 8.62 -21.01 21.36
N SER A 381 9.77 -21.66 21.18
CA SER A 381 10.31 -22.66 22.10
C SER A 381 10.77 -22.05 23.44
N ASP A 382 11.03 -22.89 24.45
CA ASP A 382 11.42 -22.44 25.80
C ASP A 382 12.79 -21.72 25.85
N ASN A 383 13.67 -21.96 24.87
CA ASN A 383 14.89 -21.16 24.64
C ASN A 383 14.65 -19.81 23.92
N GLY A 384 13.39 -19.43 23.67
CA GLY A 384 12.99 -18.12 23.13
C GLY A 384 13.18 -17.93 21.62
N ARG A 385 13.31 -19.02 20.85
CA ARG A 385 13.56 -18.98 19.39
C ARG A 385 12.34 -19.45 18.58
N TYR A 386 12.33 -19.10 17.30
CA TYR A 386 11.44 -19.67 16.29
C TYR A 386 12.23 -19.88 14.98
N ARG A 387 11.84 -20.86 14.16
CA ARG A 387 12.50 -21.20 12.89
C ARG A 387 11.53 -21.87 11.91
N PHE A 388 11.24 -21.23 10.79
CA PHE A 388 10.49 -21.81 9.65
C PHE A 388 11.50 -22.17 8.56
N GLU A 389 11.65 -23.45 8.26
CA GLU A 389 12.66 -23.94 7.32
C GLU A 389 12.16 -23.98 5.88
N ASP A 390 13.10 -23.87 4.94
CA ASP A 390 12.92 -24.06 3.49
C ASP A 390 11.66 -23.42 2.88
N VAL A 391 11.37 -22.18 3.31
CA VAL A 391 10.17 -21.47 2.88
C VAL A 391 10.34 -20.98 1.44
N ASN A 392 9.86 -21.83 0.53
CA ASN A 392 9.76 -21.65 -0.90
C ASN A 392 9.25 -20.22 -1.27
N LEU A 393 9.86 -19.56 -2.26
CA LEU A 393 9.61 -18.15 -2.60
C LEU A 393 8.97 -17.98 -3.99
N ASN A 394 8.08 -16.99 -4.12
CA ASN A 394 7.50 -16.58 -5.41
C ASN A 394 8.55 -15.91 -6.30
N GLY A 395 8.32 -15.88 -7.62
CA GLY A 395 9.17 -15.11 -8.53
C GLY A 395 9.11 -13.61 -8.30
N GLY A 396 10.28 -12.99 -8.19
CA GLY A 396 10.42 -11.55 -7.96
C GLY A 396 10.48 -11.20 -6.47
N VAL A 397 9.70 -10.20 -6.07
CA VAL A 397 9.66 -9.67 -4.70
C VAL A 397 8.74 -10.52 -3.82
N ASN A 398 9.22 -10.84 -2.62
CA ASN A 398 8.48 -11.52 -1.56
C ASN A 398 8.52 -10.64 -0.32
N ASP A 399 7.40 -9.99 -0.02
CA ASP A 399 7.19 -9.24 1.20
C ASP A 399 6.75 -10.23 2.29
N MET A 400 7.69 -10.60 3.13
CA MET A 400 7.50 -11.56 4.22
C MET A 400 7.13 -10.80 5.48
N ARG A 401 6.10 -11.28 6.18
CA ARG A 401 5.59 -10.65 7.41
C ARG A 401 5.40 -11.72 8.47
N ILE A 402 6.14 -11.60 9.55
CA ILE A 402 6.14 -12.50 10.70
C ILE A 402 5.31 -11.82 11.79
N VAL A 403 4.23 -12.47 12.23
CA VAL A 403 3.29 -11.89 13.21
C VAL A 403 3.24 -12.77 14.46
N PHE A 404 3.62 -12.20 15.60
CA PHE A 404 3.68 -12.89 16.88
C PHE A 404 2.45 -12.51 17.70
N TYR A 405 1.80 -13.51 18.32
CA TYR A 405 0.63 -13.33 19.17
C TYR A 405 0.90 -13.84 20.58
N GLY A 406 0.78 -12.95 21.56
CA GLY A 406 0.82 -13.32 22.96
C GLY A 406 -0.54 -13.86 23.44
N PRO A 407 -0.57 -14.71 24.48
CA PRO A 407 -1.78 -15.40 24.92
C PRO A 407 -2.88 -14.48 25.48
N GLU A 408 -2.57 -13.22 25.80
CA GLU A 408 -3.52 -12.21 26.26
C GLU A 408 -4.02 -11.27 25.14
N GLY A 409 -3.50 -11.43 23.91
CA GLY A 409 -3.88 -10.64 22.73
C GLY A 409 -2.88 -9.56 22.31
N GLN A 410 -1.61 -9.71 22.70
CA GLN A 410 -0.48 -8.94 22.17
C GLN A 410 -0.29 -9.28 20.70
N VAL A 411 0.17 -8.32 19.89
CA VAL A 411 0.45 -8.53 18.46
C VAL A 411 1.71 -7.75 18.07
N GLN A 412 2.84 -8.44 17.89
CA GLN A 412 4.06 -7.87 17.33
C GLN A 412 4.15 -8.25 15.84
N THR A 413 4.78 -7.41 15.01
CA THR A 413 4.95 -7.68 13.57
C THR A 413 6.34 -7.28 13.12
N GLN A 414 7.00 -8.19 12.40
CA GLN A 414 8.29 -7.97 11.73
C GLN A 414 8.08 -8.13 10.21
N GLU A 415 8.73 -7.28 9.41
CA GLU A 415 8.59 -7.23 7.94
C GLU A 415 9.98 -7.35 7.28
N LYS A 416 10.15 -8.31 6.36
CA LYS A 416 11.41 -8.66 5.66
C LYS A 416 11.12 -8.87 4.17
N THR A 417 11.71 -8.07 3.29
CA THR A 417 11.52 -8.20 1.83
C THR A 417 12.70 -8.91 1.16
N LEU A 418 12.41 -9.99 0.43
CA LEU A 418 13.39 -10.79 -0.32
C LEU A 418 13.14 -10.75 -1.84
N ILE A 419 14.20 -10.89 -2.62
CA ILE A 419 14.16 -10.89 -4.09
C ILE A 419 14.65 -12.26 -4.59
N ALA A 420 13.72 -13.20 -4.76
CA ALA A 420 14.01 -14.60 -5.05
C ALA A 420 14.64 -14.86 -6.44
N ASN A 421 14.72 -13.84 -7.30
CA ASN A 421 15.38 -13.90 -8.61
C ASN A 421 16.79 -13.27 -8.60
N ALA A 422 17.25 -12.72 -7.46
CA ALA A 422 18.47 -11.91 -7.38
C ALA A 422 19.78 -12.71 -7.29
N GLY A 423 19.75 -14.05 -7.22
CA GLY A 423 20.90 -14.91 -6.89
C GLY A 423 22.06 -15.00 -7.90
N ARG A 424 22.46 -13.90 -8.56
CA ARG A 424 23.62 -13.82 -9.45
C ARG A 424 24.27 -12.42 -9.44
N PRO A 425 25.60 -12.31 -9.27
CA PRO A 425 26.34 -11.06 -9.50
C PRO A 425 26.39 -10.67 -10.98
N SER A 426 26.64 -9.38 -11.23
CA SER A 426 26.99 -8.82 -12.54
C SER A 426 28.35 -9.32 -13.04
N LYS A 427 28.64 -9.14 -14.35
CA LYS A 427 29.92 -9.53 -14.94
C LYS A 427 31.11 -8.92 -14.21
N GLY A 428 32.03 -9.76 -13.76
CA GLY A 428 33.26 -9.39 -13.06
C GLY A 428 33.11 -9.33 -11.54
N ASN A 429 31.88 -9.25 -11.02
CA ASN A 429 31.65 -9.17 -9.58
C ASN A 429 31.67 -10.57 -8.94
N LEU A 430 32.25 -10.62 -7.75
CA LEU A 430 32.32 -11.81 -6.89
C LEU A 430 31.36 -11.62 -5.72
N TRP A 431 30.46 -12.58 -5.53
CA TRP A 431 29.73 -12.74 -4.29
C TRP A 431 30.30 -13.89 -3.48
N TYR A 432 30.42 -13.70 -2.18
CA TYR A 432 30.84 -14.71 -1.23
C TYR A 432 30.02 -14.60 0.05
N ALA A 433 29.94 -15.74 0.75
CA ALA A 433 29.59 -15.82 2.15
C ALA A 433 30.39 -16.95 2.79
N PHE A 434 30.89 -16.71 4.00
CA PHE A 434 31.66 -17.65 4.80
C PHE A 434 31.16 -17.58 6.24
N SER A 435 30.99 -18.72 6.89
CA SER A 435 30.75 -18.82 8.33
C SER A 435 31.50 -19.99 8.96
N ALA A 436 31.87 -19.81 10.23
CA ALA A 436 32.35 -20.87 11.11
C ALA A 436 31.60 -20.74 12.44
N VAL A 437 30.79 -21.74 12.79
CA VAL A 437 29.87 -21.73 13.94
C VAL A 437 29.94 -23.07 14.65
N ASP A 438 30.15 -23.04 15.97
CA ASP A 438 30.09 -24.21 16.85
C ASP A 438 28.61 -24.44 17.23
N ASP A 439 27.97 -25.45 16.63
CA ASP A 439 26.51 -25.58 16.66
C ASP A 439 25.96 -25.93 18.06
N ASN A 440 24.76 -25.44 18.37
CA ASN A 440 24.12 -25.47 19.70
C ASN A 440 24.92 -24.90 20.90
N ARG A 441 26.20 -24.56 20.74
CA ARG A 441 27.04 -23.98 21.79
C ARG A 441 26.84 -22.47 21.87
N THR A 442 26.61 -21.91 23.07
CA THR A 442 26.58 -20.46 23.27
C THR A 442 27.89 -19.91 23.84
N LEU A 443 28.18 -18.63 23.60
CA LEU A 443 29.39 -17.89 24.05
C LEU A 443 29.63 -18.02 25.55
N LEU A 444 28.56 -18.15 26.34
CA LEU A 444 28.57 -18.20 27.80
C LEU A 444 28.19 -19.58 28.37
N GLY A 445 27.98 -20.59 27.51
CA GLY A 445 27.70 -21.97 27.92
C GLY A 445 26.29 -22.21 28.48
N TYR A 446 25.36 -21.28 28.31
CA TYR A 446 23.95 -21.45 28.69
C TYR A 446 23.12 -21.84 27.47
N ASN A 447 22.85 -23.15 27.39
CA ASN A 447 21.82 -23.81 26.57
C ASN A 447 21.39 -25.08 27.33
N GLU A 448 20.33 -25.76 26.93
CA GLU A 448 19.80 -26.93 27.67
C GLU A 448 20.76 -28.14 27.60
N SER A 449 21.37 -28.45 28.75
CA SER A 449 22.09 -29.72 29.08
C SER A 449 22.74 -29.65 30.46
N LEU A 450 23.15 -28.46 30.94
CA LEU A 450 23.95 -28.29 32.16
C LEU A 450 23.15 -28.07 33.48
N LEU A 451 21.86 -28.41 33.52
CA LEU A 451 21.00 -28.21 34.71
C LEU A 451 20.08 -29.39 35.10
N GLU A 452 20.09 -30.50 34.35
CA GLU A 452 19.65 -31.79 34.93
C GLU A 452 20.85 -32.48 35.57
N ASP A 453 20.69 -32.92 36.83
CA ASP A 453 21.74 -33.60 37.62
C ASP A 453 21.77 -35.11 37.28
N ASN A 454 21.84 -35.43 35.97
CA ASN A 454 21.97 -36.77 35.42
C ASN A 454 23.43 -37.03 35.02
N THR A 455 24.07 -37.99 35.67
CA THR A 455 25.55 -38.07 35.74
C THR A 455 26.24 -38.85 34.61
N ASP A 456 25.58 -39.08 33.47
CA ASP A 456 26.07 -39.99 32.42
C ASP A 456 26.00 -39.45 30.97
N ASP A 457 25.42 -38.27 30.70
CA ASP A 457 25.47 -37.63 29.36
C ASP A 457 26.73 -36.74 29.22
N GLU A 458 27.43 -36.82 28.09
CA GLU A 458 28.75 -36.20 27.93
C GLU A 458 28.67 -34.68 27.72
N THR A 459 29.43 -33.94 28.52
CA THR A 459 29.36 -32.48 28.61
C THR A 459 29.98 -31.76 27.41
N GLY A 460 29.15 -31.37 26.44
CA GLY A 460 29.37 -30.23 25.54
C GLY A 460 30.55 -30.38 24.60
N ASP A 461 30.56 -31.46 23.81
CA ASP A 461 31.44 -31.57 22.65
C ASP A 461 31.15 -30.48 21.61
N SER A 462 32.15 -30.15 20.79
CA SER A 462 32.04 -29.08 19.80
C SER A 462 31.58 -29.63 18.45
N HIS A 463 30.60 -28.97 17.83
CA HIS A 463 30.04 -29.31 16.52
C HIS A 463 30.34 -28.19 15.50
N PRO A 464 31.61 -27.94 15.14
CA PRO A 464 31.98 -26.83 14.26
C PRO A 464 31.51 -27.04 12.81
N VAL A 465 30.52 -26.25 12.43
CA VAL A 465 30.03 -26.12 11.05
C VAL A 465 30.75 -24.97 10.35
N TYR A 466 31.55 -25.33 9.35
CA TYR A 466 32.16 -24.42 8.39
C TYR A 466 31.36 -24.44 7.11
N ALA A 467 31.02 -23.25 6.58
CA ALA A 467 30.30 -23.11 5.32
C ALA A 467 30.86 -21.96 4.49
N ALA A 468 30.98 -22.17 3.19
CA ALA A 468 31.37 -21.15 2.23
C ALA A 468 30.55 -21.31 0.93
N ASN A 469 29.90 -20.23 0.49
CA ASN A 469 29.25 -20.14 -0.81
C ASN A 469 29.90 -19.01 -1.61
N ILE A 470 30.35 -19.28 -2.84
CA ILE A 470 31.08 -18.33 -3.68
C ILE A 470 30.47 -18.34 -5.09
N ILE A 471 29.97 -17.20 -5.56
CA ILE A 471 29.37 -17.02 -6.88
C ILE A 471 30.15 -15.96 -7.66
N TYR A 472 30.65 -16.28 -8.85
CA TYR A 472 31.40 -15.35 -9.70
C TYR A 472 30.70 -15.07 -11.03
N GLY A 473 30.51 -13.79 -11.36
CA GLY A 473 29.84 -13.35 -12.59
C GLY A 473 30.74 -13.43 -13.83
N ILE A 474 30.63 -14.50 -14.61
CA ILE A 474 31.36 -14.67 -15.89
C ILE A 474 30.81 -13.71 -16.96
N SER A 475 29.49 -13.49 -16.95
CA SER A 475 28.78 -12.50 -17.76
C SER A 475 27.52 -12.02 -17.02
N ASN A 476 26.81 -11.03 -17.56
CA ASN A 476 25.52 -10.57 -17.02
C ASN A 476 24.40 -11.64 -17.13
N ASN A 477 24.67 -12.78 -17.79
CA ASN A 477 23.73 -13.90 -17.90
C ASN A 477 24.29 -15.26 -17.43
N LEU A 478 25.57 -15.36 -17.05
CA LEU A 478 26.21 -16.58 -16.55
C LEU A 478 27.07 -16.28 -15.32
N SER A 479 26.86 -17.03 -14.25
CA SER A 479 27.74 -17.08 -13.08
C SER A 479 28.17 -18.52 -12.80
N ALA A 480 29.39 -18.72 -12.29
CA ALA A 480 29.80 -19.99 -11.68
C ALA A 480 29.53 -19.95 -10.17
N HIS A 481 29.26 -21.11 -9.57
CA HIS A 481 29.08 -21.31 -8.14
C HIS A 481 30.07 -22.36 -7.61
N LEU A 482 30.58 -22.13 -6.41
CA LEU A 482 31.37 -23.06 -5.61
C LEU A 482 30.83 -23.01 -4.18
N SER A 483 30.36 -24.14 -3.67
CA SER A 483 30.04 -24.33 -2.25
C SER A 483 31.04 -25.30 -1.61
N LEU A 484 31.40 -25.01 -0.37
CA LEU A 484 32.23 -25.87 0.47
C LEU A 484 31.60 -25.88 1.86
N SER A 485 31.43 -27.06 2.47
CA SER A 485 31.12 -27.12 3.89
C SER A 485 31.77 -28.32 4.58
N HIS A 486 31.88 -28.21 5.89
CA HIS A 486 32.31 -29.28 6.78
C HIS A 486 31.50 -29.15 8.07
N THR A 487 31.07 -30.28 8.64
CA THR A 487 30.31 -30.35 9.89
C THR A 487 30.64 -31.66 10.60
N THR A 488 30.41 -31.72 11.91
CA THR A 488 30.70 -32.88 12.74
C THR A 488 29.50 -33.18 13.64
N ASN A 489 28.88 -34.34 13.44
CA ASN A 489 27.82 -34.90 14.28
C ASN A 489 28.40 -36.06 15.12
N ASP A 490 27.59 -36.64 16.00
CA ASP A 490 28.00 -37.76 16.87
C ASP A 490 28.55 -38.97 16.08
N ASP A 491 27.97 -39.26 14.91
CA ASP A 491 28.43 -40.32 14.00
C ASP A 491 29.82 -40.04 13.41
N GLY A 492 30.21 -38.76 13.28
CA GLY A 492 31.48 -38.35 12.73
C GLY A 492 31.43 -37.10 11.85
N ARG A 493 32.35 -37.03 10.88
CA ARG A 493 32.60 -35.83 10.08
C ARG A 493 32.03 -35.93 8.68
N TYR A 494 31.42 -34.85 8.22
CA TYR A 494 30.76 -34.73 6.93
C TYR A 494 31.36 -33.56 6.16
N GLY A 495 31.99 -33.83 5.02
CA GLY A 495 32.57 -32.81 4.15
C GLY A 495 31.83 -32.73 2.81
N PHE A 496 31.59 -31.53 2.30
CA PHE A 496 30.85 -31.32 1.06
C PHE A 496 31.57 -30.35 0.11
N THR A 497 31.55 -30.62 -1.18
CA THR A 497 32.11 -29.75 -2.23
C THR A 497 31.15 -29.67 -3.40
N GLY A 498 30.46 -28.54 -3.54
CA GLY A 498 29.55 -28.26 -4.64
C GLY A 498 30.17 -27.37 -5.71
N VAL A 499 29.95 -27.71 -6.98
CA VAL A 499 30.27 -26.85 -8.12
C VAL A 499 29.04 -26.69 -9.00
N GLY A 500 28.77 -25.47 -9.44
CA GLY A 500 27.52 -25.17 -10.14
C GLY A 500 27.58 -24.01 -11.11
N ILE A 501 26.48 -23.82 -11.83
CA ILE A 501 26.27 -22.73 -12.78
C ILE A 501 24.92 -22.06 -12.54
N ARG A 502 24.90 -20.73 -12.63
CA ARG A 502 23.70 -19.91 -12.58
C ARG A 502 23.55 -19.19 -13.92
N HIS A 503 22.62 -19.63 -14.76
CA HIS A 503 22.40 -19.03 -16.08
C HIS A 503 21.05 -18.32 -16.18
N SER A 504 20.87 -17.48 -17.20
CA SER A 504 19.54 -17.06 -17.61
C SER A 504 19.39 -17.02 -19.12
N ILE A 505 18.32 -17.62 -19.62
CA ILE A 505 17.92 -17.69 -21.03
C ILE A 505 16.56 -17.01 -21.11
N ALA A 506 16.39 -16.02 -21.99
CA ALA A 506 15.13 -15.29 -22.17
C ALA A 506 14.49 -14.79 -20.84
N SER A 507 15.33 -14.28 -19.93
CA SER A 507 14.97 -13.82 -18.57
C SER A 507 14.45 -14.89 -17.60
N VAL A 508 14.48 -16.18 -17.99
CA VAL A 508 14.23 -17.32 -17.10
C VAL A 508 15.54 -17.66 -16.37
N PRO A 509 15.58 -17.71 -15.03
CA PRO A 509 16.77 -18.13 -14.28
C PRO A 509 16.85 -19.66 -14.14
N TYR A 510 18.07 -20.19 -14.26
CA TYR A 510 18.40 -21.61 -14.10
C TYR A 510 19.61 -21.76 -13.19
N ALA A 511 19.56 -22.72 -12.29
CA ALA A 511 20.65 -23.17 -11.43
C ALA A 511 20.86 -24.67 -11.64
N LEU A 512 22.12 -25.08 -11.68
CA LEU A 512 22.52 -26.49 -11.65
C LEU A 512 23.76 -26.61 -10.75
N ASP A 513 23.73 -27.50 -9.77
CA ASP A 513 24.79 -27.70 -8.79
C ASP A 513 25.06 -29.20 -8.61
N LEU A 514 26.31 -29.61 -8.77
CA LEU A 514 26.80 -30.96 -8.48
C LEU A 514 27.61 -30.91 -7.18
N THR A 515 27.13 -31.58 -6.13
CA THR A 515 27.81 -31.71 -4.84
C THR A 515 28.41 -33.09 -4.67
N GLN A 516 29.72 -33.13 -4.38
CA GLN A 516 30.45 -34.33 -3.97
C GLN A 516 30.52 -34.36 -2.43
N GLY A 517 30.13 -35.48 -1.85
CA GLY A 517 30.29 -35.74 -0.43
C GLY A 517 31.60 -36.46 -0.08
N HIS A 518 32.14 -36.19 1.09
CA HIS A 518 33.42 -36.67 1.61
C HIS A 518 33.31 -37.07 3.08
N GLU A 519 34.29 -37.82 3.58
CA GLU A 519 34.27 -38.40 4.94
C GLU A 519 33.04 -39.31 5.11
N PHE A 520 32.13 -39.06 6.06
CA PHE A 520 30.89 -39.84 6.18
C PHE A 520 29.89 -39.51 5.05
N ALA A 521 29.93 -38.29 4.53
CA ALA A 521 28.91 -37.69 3.66
C ALA A 521 28.80 -38.27 2.23
N ASN A 522 29.35 -39.46 2.01
CA ASN A 522 29.73 -40.07 0.73
C ASN A 522 28.66 -40.00 -0.39
N GLY A 523 29.11 -40.12 -1.65
CA GLY A 523 28.25 -40.10 -2.85
C GLY A 523 28.22 -38.75 -3.57
N GLN A 524 27.24 -38.56 -4.46
CA GLN A 524 27.08 -37.33 -5.25
C GLN A 524 25.61 -36.89 -5.33
N ALA A 525 25.34 -35.59 -5.22
CA ALA A 525 24.01 -35.00 -5.37
C ALA A 525 23.97 -33.98 -6.52
N LEU A 526 22.86 -33.92 -7.27
CA LEU A 526 22.66 -32.97 -8.36
C LEU A 526 21.37 -32.16 -8.14
N LYS A 527 21.48 -30.89 -7.72
CA LYS A 527 20.33 -29.97 -7.64
C LYS A 527 20.15 -29.22 -8.95
N PHE A 528 18.96 -29.28 -9.52
CA PHE A 528 18.47 -28.39 -10.57
C PHE A 528 17.36 -27.52 -10.00
N SER A 529 17.52 -26.19 -10.10
CA SER A 529 16.49 -25.24 -9.71
C SER A 529 16.22 -24.23 -10.82
N SER A 530 14.95 -23.98 -11.13
CA SER A 530 14.53 -23.11 -12.23
C SER A 530 13.22 -22.42 -11.91
N ARG A 531 13.04 -21.16 -12.35
CA ARG A 531 11.78 -20.44 -12.15
C ARG A 531 11.16 -19.98 -13.47
N LEU A 532 10.24 -20.81 -13.98
CA LEU A 532 9.58 -20.61 -15.26
C LEU A 532 8.48 -19.54 -15.16
N PRO A 533 8.35 -18.62 -16.15
CA PRO A 533 7.24 -17.68 -16.20
C PRO A 533 5.93 -18.42 -16.51
N PHE A 534 4.89 -18.16 -15.72
CA PHE A 534 3.59 -18.81 -15.84
C PHE A 534 2.48 -17.75 -15.73
N PHE A 535 1.87 -17.41 -16.87
CA PHE A 535 1.00 -16.23 -17.03
C PHE A 535 1.70 -14.94 -16.52
N ASN A 536 1.19 -14.30 -15.45
CA ASN A 536 1.82 -13.13 -14.80
C ASN A 536 2.47 -13.48 -13.44
N ARG A 537 2.80 -14.76 -13.25
CA ARG A 537 3.41 -15.35 -12.05
C ARG A 537 4.51 -16.34 -12.48
N SER A 538 4.82 -17.31 -11.62
CA SER A 538 5.95 -18.23 -11.77
C SER A 538 5.60 -19.63 -11.31
N VAL A 539 6.21 -20.62 -11.97
CA VAL A 539 6.39 -21.97 -11.41
C VAL A 539 7.86 -22.10 -11.02
N SER A 540 8.14 -22.31 -9.73
CA SER A 540 9.44 -22.81 -9.29
C SER A 540 9.47 -24.31 -9.54
N VAL A 541 10.62 -24.81 -9.98
CA VAL A 541 10.92 -26.25 -10.11
C VAL A 541 12.25 -26.48 -9.43
N ASN A 542 12.25 -27.31 -8.40
CA ASN A 542 13.43 -27.80 -7.71
C ASN A 542 13.46 -29.33 -7.87
N HIS A 543 14.60 -29.88 -8.25
CA HIS A 543 14.77 -31.31 -8.42
C HIS A 543 16.17 -31.70 -7.95
N ASN A 544 16.22 -32.70 -7.09
CA ASN A 544 17.42 -33.25 -6.48
C ASN A 544 17.51 -34.73 -6.85
N GLU A 545 18.65 -35.13 -7.40
CA GLU A 545 18.98 -36.53 -7.71
C GLU A 545 20.22 -36.93 -6.89
N TYR A 546 20.11 -37.98 -6.08
CA TYR A 546 21.08 -38.38 -5.06
C TYR A 546 21.71 -39.73 -5.42
N PHE A 547 22.91 -39.70 -6.00
CA PHE A 547 23.66 -40.88 -6.44
C PHE A 547 24.42 -41.50 -5.27
N SER A 548 23.74 -42.37 -4.51
CA SER A 548 24.25 -42.99 -3.28
C SER A 548 24.79 -41.96 -2.29
N PHE A 549 24.07 -40.84 -2.14
CA PHE A 549 24.49 -39.69 -1.34
C PHE A 549 23.94 -39.78 0.09
N ALA A 550 24.81 -39.65 1.08
CA ALA A 550 24.48 -39.80 2.51
C ALA A 550 24.81 -38.52 3.29
N GLY A 551 24.05 -37.44 3.05
CA GLY A 551 24.25 -36.14 3.68
C GLY A 551 23.11 -35.72 4.61
N LEU A 552 23.41 -34.82 5.54
CA LEU A 552 22.45 -34.34 6.56
C LEU A 552 21.18 -33.68 5.97
N THR A 553 21.23 -33.17 4.74
CA THR A 553 20.06 -32.56 4.07
C THR A 553 19.25 -33.56 3.23
N ASN A 554 19.59 -34.84 3.24
CA ASN A 554 18.81 -35.88 2.56
C ASN A 554 18.61 -37.12 3.43
N GLU A 555 18.75 -37.00 4.75
CA GLU A 555 18.50 -38.03 5.75
C GLU A 555 17.03 -38.00 6.20
N GLU A 556 16.37 -39.17 6.21
CA GLU A 556 14.91 -39.35 6.34
C GLU A 556 14.66 -40.55 7.28
N GLY A 557 15.03 -40.38 8.56
CA GLY A 557 15.09 -41.48 9.54
C GLY A 557 16.26 -42.43 9.24
N ASP A 558 16.03 -43.74 9.30
CA ASP A 558 17.06 -44.77 9.02
C ASP A 558 17.45 -44.88 7.52
N ALA A 559 17.06 -43.93 6.66
CA ALA A 559 17.20 -43.97 5.21
C ALA A 559 17.61 -42.61 4.63
N TYR A 560 18.07 -42.61 3.38
CA TYR A 560 18.42 -41.39 2.64
C TYR A 560 17.49 -41.19 1.43
N LEU A 561 17.20 -39.95 1.04
CA LEU A 561 16.53 -39.64 -0.22
C LEU A 561 17.46 -40.02 -1.39
N GLU A 562 16.96 -40.82 -2.35
CA GLU A 562 17.55 -41.03 -3.67
C GLU A 562 17.08 -39.97 -4.69
N ARG A 563 15.86 -39.45 -4.51
CA ARG A 563 15.29 -38.42 -5.38
C ARG A 563 14.30 -37.53 -4.63
N GLU A 564 14.30 -36.25 -4.98
CA GLU A 564 13.40 -35.23 -4.45
C GLU A 564 12.95 -34.31 -5.62
N THR A 565 11.70 -33.86 -5.63
CA THR A 565 11.15 -32.99 -6.69
C THR A 565 10.02 -32.10 -6.19
N ASP A 566 10.34 -30.84 -5.90
CA ASP A 566 9.39 -29.78 -5.55
C ASP A 566 8.99 -28.96 -6.79
N ILE A 567 7.68 -28.78 -6.99
CA ILE A 567 7.11 -27.94 -8.03
C ILE A 567 6.07 -26.99 -7.41
N PHE A 568 6.55 -25.82 -7.03
CA PHE A 568 5.73 -24.75 -6.46
C PHE A 568 5.11 -23.84 -7.54
N PHE A 569 3.79 -23.93 -7.71
CA PHE A 569 3.00 -23.08 -8.60
C PHE A 569 2.49 -21.83 -7.86
N SER A 570 2.97 -20.65 -8.25
CA SER A 570 2.37 -19.37 -7.89
C SER A 570 1.30 -19.01 -8.92
N LEU A 571 0.02 -18.99 -8.55
CA LEU A 571 -1.08 -18.79 -9.50
C LEU A 571 -1.50 -17.32 -9.62
N PRO A 572 -1.96 -16.85 -10.80
CA PRO A 572 -2.39 -15.46 -11.02
C PRO A 572 -3.41 -14.98 -9.99
N HIS A 573 -3.20 -13.80 -9.41
CA HIS A 573 -4.16 -13.22 -8.47
C HIS A 573 -5.35 -12.68 -9.27
N ALA A 574 -6.52 -13.29 -9.11
CA ALA A 574 -7.74 -12.79 -9.75
C ALA A 574 -8.38 -11.72 -8.87
N THR A 575 -8.37 -10.46 -9.34
CA THR A 575 -9.13 -9.38 -8.71
C THR A 575 -10.46 -9.22 -9.43
N LEU A 576 -11.54 -9.71 -8.82
CA LEU A 576 -12.90 -9.55 -9.32
C LEU A 576 -13.47 -8.25 -8.73
N ASN A 577 -13.65 -7.23 -9.57
CA ASN A 577 -14.25 -5.95 -9.17
C ASN A 577 -15.76 -5.95 -9.43
N ASP A 578 -16.54 -5.74 -8.38
CA ASP A 578 -17.99 -5.55 -8.48
C ASP A 578 -18.36 -4.06 -8.66
N TRP A 579 -19.61 -3.77 -9.08
CA TRP A 579 -20.10 -2.45 -9.52
C TRP A 579 -20.12 -1.33 -8.45
N GLN A 580 -19.51 -1.54 -7.28
CA GLN A 580 -19.38 -0.57 -6.18
C GLN A 580 -17.96 -0.56 -5.56
N SER A 581 -16.90 -0.64 -6.38
CA SER A 581 -15.48 -0.62 -5.92
C SER A 581 -15.09 -1.73 -4.92
N ARG A 582 -15.93 -2.76 -4.77
CA ARG A 582 -15.66 -3.93 -3.96
C ARG A 582 -14.82 -4.91 -4.76
N SER A 583 -13.54 -5.04 -4.39
CA SER A 583 -12.61 -6.02 -4.95
C SER A 583 -12.64 -7.31 -4.13
N TRP A 584 -12.85 -8.45 -4.80
CA TRP A 584 -12.54 -9.76 -4.24
C TRP A 584 -11.19 -10.18 -4.83
N ARG A 585 -10.27 -10.65 -4.00
CA ARG A 585 -8.93 -11.08 -4.41
C ARG A 585 -8.77 -12.57 -4.13
N LEU A 586 -8.61 -13.35 -5.19
CA LEU A 586 -8.25 -14.76 -5.11
C LEU A 586 -6.73 -14.88 -5.26
N GLN A 587 -6.07 -15.52 -4.30
CA GLN A 587 -4.64 -15.80 -4.28
C GLN A 587 -4.44 -17.26 -3.91
N ASN A 588 -3.89 -18.04 -4.84
CA ASN A 588 -3.72 -19.48 -4.68
C ASN A 588 -2.27 -19.87 -4.97
N THR A 589 -1.78 -20.86 -4.24
CA THR A 589 -0.55 -21.57 -4.58
C THR A 589 -0.79 -23.06 -4.52
N PHE A 590 -0.02 -23.83 -5.27
CA PHE A 590 -0.14 -25.28 -5.29
C PHE A 590 1.26 -25.89 -5.30
N ASN A 591 1.54 -26.75 -4.33
CA ASN A 591 2.76 -27.54 -4.30
C ASN A 591 2.49 -28.95 -4.83
N ILE A 592 3.43 -29.45 -5.63
CA ILE A 592 3.65 -30.88 -5.82
C ILE A 592 5.01 -31.17 -5.23
N ASP A 593 5.08 -32.08 -4.30
CA ASP A 593 6.33 -32.69 -3.84
C ASP A 593 6.32 -34.19 -4.17
N ARG A 594 7.52 -34.75 -4.37
CA ARG A 594 7.76 -36.16 -4.64
C ARG A 594 9.16 -36.55 -4.13
N GLN A 595 9.19 -37.51 -3.22
CA GLN A 595 10.39 -38.05 -2.62
C GLN A 595 10.49 -39.56 -2.87
N GLU A 596 11.70 -40.08 -3.04
CA GLU A 596 12.02 -41.51 -3.07
C GLU A 596 13.28 -41.75 -2.22
N THR A 597 13.29 -42.79 -1.39
CA THR A 597 14.35 -43.12 -0.43
C THR A 597 15.03 -44.46 -0.71
N THR A 598 16.20 -44.68 -0.09
CA THR A 598 17.02 -45.89 -0.22
C THR A 598 16.37 -47.18 0.32
N ASP A 599 15.34 -47.08 1.16
CA ASP A 599 14.48 -48.21 1.56
C ASP A 599 13.36 -48.51 0.54
N GLN A 600 13.35 -47.77 -0.58
CA GLN A 600 12.32 -47.76 -1.63
C GLN A 600 10.92 -47.30 -1.14
N LYS A 601 10.82 -46.54 -0.03
CA LYS A 601 9.65 -45.68 0.20
C LYS A 601 9.58 -44.64 -0.94
N THR A 602 8.40 -44.51 -1.54
CA THR A 602 8.03 -43.41 -2.43
C THR A 602 6.95 -42.58 -1.76
N GLU A 603 7.14 -41.27 -1.67
CA GLU A 603 6.15 -40.32 -1.17
C GLU A 603 5.79 -39.29 -2.25
N ILE A 604 4.52 -38.92 -2.33
CA ILE A 604 4.00 -37.86 -3.20
C ILE A 604 3.01 -37.01 -2.41
N ALA A 605 3.34 -35.73 -2.21
CA ALA A 605 2.48 -34.78 -1.50
C ALA A 605 1.91 -33.71 -2.44
N LEU A 606 0.60 -33.49 -2.37
CA LEU A 606 -0.07 -32.37 -3.04
C LEU A 606 -0.59 -31.37 -2.03
N ALA A 607 -0.13 -30.11 -2.11
CA ALA A 607 -0.48 -29.05 -1.15
C ALA A 607 -1.10 -27.82 -1.83
N PRO A 608 -2.41 -27.81 -2.14
CA PRO A 608 -3.14 -26.61 -2.54
C PRO A 608 -3.45 -25.70 -1.35
N ASN A 609 -2.92 -24.47 -1.40
CA ASN A 609 -3.25 -23.40 -0.46
C ASN A 609 -4.09 -22.34 -1.21
N LEU A 610 -5.36 -22.23 -0.84
CA LEU A 610 -6.36 -21.35 -1.47
C LEU A 610 -6.68 -20.18 -0.54
N SER A 611 -6.79 -18.96 -1.08
CA SER A 611 -7.17 -17.77 -0.29
C SER A 611 -8.07 -16.82 -1.08
N LEU A 612 -9.21 -16.46 -0.49
CA LEU A 612 -10.19 -15.53 -1.04
C LEU A 612 -10.41 -14.38 -0.05
N SER A 613 -9.76 -13.25 -0.29
CA SER A 613 -9.99 -12.00 0.45
C SER A 613 -11.15 -11.21 -0.15
N THR A 614 -12.07 -10.78 0.71
CA THR A 614 -13.27 -9.99 0.35
C THR A 614 -13.39 -8.77 1.25
N PRO A 615 -14.30 -7.81 0.96
CA PRO A 615 -14.66 -6.73 1.89
C PRO A 615 -15.33 -7.21 3.20
N TYR A 616 -15.57 -8.52 3.34
CA TYR A 616 -16.16 -9.18 4.49
C TYR A 616 -15.17 -10.18 5.13
N GLY A 617 -13.87 -9.94 4.98
CA GLY A 617 -12.81 -10.81 5.50
C GLY A 617 -12.23 -11.77 4.46
N THR A 618 -11.25 -12.56 4.89
CA THR A 618 -10.55 -13.56 4.09
C THR A 618 -10.94 -14.96 4.54
N LEU A 619 -11.32 -15.79 3.57
CA LEU A 619 -11.47 -17.23 3.72
C LEU A 619 -10.25 -17.91 3.09
N SER A 620 -9.53 -18.70 3.86
CA SER A 620 -8.33 -19.42 3.43
C SER A 620 -8.44 -20.90 3.77
N ASN A 621 -7.92 -21.76 2.89
CA ASN A 621 -7.89 -23.20 3.09
C ASN A 621 -6.50 -23.72 2.73
N THR A 622 -5.83 -24.31 3.73
CA THR A 622 -4.64 -25.14 3.51
C THR A 622 -5.06 -26.60 3.49
N PHE A 623 -4.48 -27.39 2.60
CA PHE A 623 -4.73 -28.83 2.51
C PHE A 623 -3.45 -29.51 2.03
N ARG A 624 -3.08 -30.63 2.66
CA ARG A 624 -1.96 -31.48 2.26
C ARG A 624 -2.50 -32.91 2.05
N LEU A 625 -2.14 -33.51 0.93
CA LEU A 625 -2.55 -34.86 0.57
C LEU A 625 -1.31 -35.68 0.21
N THR A 626 -0.87 -36.51 1.15
CA THR A 626 0.28 -37.39 1.03
C THR A 626 -0.17 -38.79 0.64
N TRP A 627 0.45 -39.34 -0.41
CA TRP A 627 0.47 -40.78 -0.69
C TRP A 627 1.86 -41.32 -0.42
N GLN A 628 1.95 -42.37 0.37
CA GLN A 628 3.19 -43.07 0.69
C GLN A 628 3.05 -44.53 0.27
N GLN A 629 4.05 -45.08 -0.40
CA GLN A 629 4.14 -46.50 -0.75
C GLN A 629 5.51 -47.02 -0.30
N SER A 630 5.55 -48.14 0.41
CA SER A 630 6.78 -48.81 0.84
C SER A 630 6.93 -50.16 0.14
N ASP A 631 8.17 -50.61 -0.02
CA ASP A 631 8.55 -51.83 -0.75
C ASP A 631 7.96 -53.13 -0.14
N ASN A 632 7.61 -53.08 1.15
CA ASN A 632 6.86 -54.14 1.83
C ASN A 632 5.39 -54.29 1.36
N GLY A 633 4.95 -53.47 0.40
CA GLY A 633 3.60 -53.47 -0.17
C GLY A 633 2.56 -52.70 0.65
N SER A 634 2.96 -52.06 1.75
CA SER A 634 2.08 -51.13 2.46
C SER A 634 1.97 -49.81 1.68
N ALA A 635 0.74 -49.29 1.62
CA ALA A 635 0.44 -48.00 1.04
C ALA A 635 -0.41 -47.20 2.04
N SER A 636 0.07 -46.01 2.40
CA SER A 636 -0.62 -45.08 3.29
C SER A 636 -1.14 -43.88 2.48
N ARG A 637 -2.17 -43.23 3.01
CA ARG A 637 -2.70 -41.99 2.44
C ARG A 637 -3.21 -41.10 3.55
N ASN A 638 -2.38 -40.15 3.97
CA ASN A 638 -2.81 -39.06 4.84
C ASN A 638 -3.37 -37.91 4.00
N GLY A 639 -4.44 -37.28 4.46
CA GLY A 639 -5.07 -36.16 3.78
C GLY A 639 -5.72 -35.25 4.79
N GLU A 640 -5.11 -34.10 5.02
CA GLU A 640 -5.39 -33.21 6.16
C GLU A 640 -5.46 -31.76 5.70
N GLY A 641 -6.15 -30.90 6.46
CA GLY A 641 -6.19 -29.48 6.14
C GLY A 641 -6.81 -28.61 7.22
N SER A 642 -6.74 -27.30 7.00
CA SER A 642 -7.42 -26.31 7.83
C SER A 642 -8.25 -25.37 6.96
N LEU A 643 -9.49 -25.14 7.37
CA LEU A 643 -10.32 -24.05 6.85
C LEU A 643 -10.28 -22.90 7.86
N SER A 644 -9.84 -21.74 7.42
CA SER A 644 -9.69 -20.54 8.26
C SER A 644 -10.50 -19.38 7.68
N TYR A 645 -11.19 -18.65 8.56
CA TYR A 645 -11.89 -17.42 8.23
C TYR A 645 -11.45 -16.33 9.20
N GLN A 646 -11.00 -15.20 8.66
CA GLN A 646 -10.62 -14.03 9.44
C GLN A 646 -11.29 -12.77 8.89
N ASN A 647 -11.78 -11.91 9.77
CA ASN A 647 -12.33 -10.61 9.40
C ASN A 647 -12.05 -9.56 10.47
N ARG A 648 -12.00 -8.28 10.06
CA ARG A 648 -11.89 -7.14 10.97
C ARG A 648 -12.96 -6.10 10.62
N TRP A 649 -13.90 -5.90 11.53
CA TRP A 649 -14.90 -4.83 11.50
C TRP A 649 -14.45 -3.73 12.46
N GLU A 650 -13.80 -2.69 11.94
CA GLU A 650 -13.25 -1.57 12.73
C GLU A 650 -12.30 -2.08 13.83
N ASP A 651 -12.76 -2.12 15.08
CA ASP A 651 -12.01 -2.57 16.25
C ASP A 651 -12.25 -4.05 16.63
N LEU A 652 -13.21 -4.70 15.99
CA LEU A 652 -13.58 -6.09 16.24
C LEU A 652 -12.94 -7.03 15.22
N THR A 653 -11.97 -7.82 15.65
CA THR A 653 -11.35 -8.89 14.87
C THR A 653 -11.97 -10.23 15.22
N LEU A 654 -12.46 -10.95 14.22
CA LEU A 654 -12.94 -12.33 14.31
C LEU A 654 -11.96 -13.25 13.59
N ARG A 655 -11.58 -14.36 14.22
CA ARG A 655 -10.88 -15.49 13.62
C ARG A 655 -11.60 -16.78 13.95
N SER A 656 -11.69 -17.69 13.00
CA SER A 656 -12.08 -19.07 13.24
C SER A 656 -11.26 -20.01 12.37
N ARG A 657 -10.90 -21.17 12.91
CA ARG A 657 -10.08 -22.22 12.28
C ARG A 657 -10.79 -23.56 12.50
N LEU A 658 -10.86 -24.40 11.48
CA LEU A 658 -11.45 -25.73 11.54
C LEU A 658 -10.49 -26.71 10.86
N SER A 659 -9.83 -27.55 11.66
CA SER A 659 -8.89 -28.55 11.16
C SER A 659 -9.63 -29.86 10.89
N TYR A 660 -9.31 -30.52 9.78
CA TYR A 660 -10.02 -31.70 9.29
C TYR A 660 -9.10 -32.72 8.63
N ASP A 661 -9.49 -33.99 8.73
CA ASP A 661 -8.93 -35.11 7.99
C ASP A 661 -9.94 -35.57 6.92
N VAL A 662 -9.40 -36.07 5.81
CA VAL A 662 -10.12 -36.60 4.65
C VAL A 662 -9.79 -38.08 4.43
N THR A 663 -8.55 -38.48 4.74
CA THR A 663 -8.03 -39.86 4.69
C THR A 663 -6.94 -40.02 5.75
N PRO A 664 -6.79 -41.19 6.41
CA PRO A 664 -7.50 -42.44 6.15
C PRO A 664 -8.98 -42.43 6.58
N GLU A 665 -9.33 -41.69 7.63
CA GLU A 665 -10.71 -41.45 8.06
C GLU A 665 -11.12 -39.98 7.89
N GLN A 666 -12.43 -39.72 7.82
CA GLN A 666 -12.98 -38.37 7.70
C GLN A 666 -13.38 -37.86 9.08
N SER A 667 -12.56 -36.97 9.65
CA SER A 667 -12.82 -36.40 10.98
C SER A 667 -12.59 -34.88 11.00
N PHE A 668 -13.29 -34.19 11.90
CA PHE A 668 -12.90 -32.84 12.30
C PHE A 668 -12.05 -32.97 13.56
N ASN A 669 -10.88 -32.33 13.59
CA ASN A 669 -9.91 -32.49 14.65
C ASN A 669 -10.19 -31.49 15.76
N ASN A 670 -10.01 -30.20 15.44
CA ASN A 670 -10.28 -29.06 16.32
C ASN A 670 -11.14 -28.02 15.59
N ALA A 671 -11.98 -27.31 16.34
CA ALA A 671 -12.65 -26.10 15.88
C ALA A 671 -12.39 -24.94 16.86
N ASP A 672 -11.80 -23.88 16.34
CA ASP A 672 -11.39 -22.68 17.08
C ASP A 672 -12.23 -21.48 16.67
N PHE A 673 -12.59 -20.66 17.64
CA PHE A 673 -13.24 -19.37 17.47
C PHE A 673 -12.59 -18.37 18.42
N ARG A 674 -11.90 -17.35 17.90
CA ARG A 674 -11.23 -16.29 18.66
C ARG A 674 -11.80 -14.94 18.23
N LEU A 675 -12.33 -14.19 19.18
CA LEU A 675 -12.87 -12.84 19.02
C LEU A 675 -12.01 -11.87 19.83
N SER A 676 -11.36 -10.92 19.16
CA SER A 676 -10.57 -9.88 19.80
C SER A 676 -11.20 -8.51 19.51
N LYS A 677 -11.36 -7.67 20.53
CA LYS A 677 -11.95 -6.34 20.42
C LYS A 677 -11.07 -5.31 21.12
N SER A 678 -10.57 -4.35 20.34
CA SER A 678 -10.14 -3.07 20.89
C SER A 678 -11.36 -2.28 21.39
N ILE A 679 -11.33 -1.83 22.64
CA ILE A 679 -12.34 -0.92 23.21
C ILE A 679 -11.97 0.54 22.91
N ASN A 680 -10.67 0.79 22.91
CA ASN A 680 -9.96 2.00 22.50
C ASN A 680 -8.48 1.60 22.27
N GLU A 681 -7.60 2.57 22.06
CA GLU A 681 -6.16 2.36 21.85
C GLU A 681 -5.47 1.65 23.03
N ASN A 682 -6.03 1.76 24.24
CA ASN A 682 -5.42 1.29 25.49
C ASN A 682 -5.94 -0.08 25.97
N TRP A 683 -7.02 -0.63 25.41
CA TRP A 683 -7.63 -1.87 25.92
C TRP A 683 -8.05 -2.80 24.79
N ASN A 684 -7.45 -3.99 24.73
CA ASN A 684 -7.84 -5.10 23.86
C ASN A 684 -8.38 -6.25 24.71
N LEU A 685 -9.60 -6.71 24.44
CA LEU A 685 -10.18 -7.92 25.04
C LEU A 685 -10.13 -9.05 24.02
N THR A 686 -9.68 -10.23 24.42
CA THR A 686 -9.76 -11.46 23.62
C THR A 686 -10.63 -12.49 24.33
N ALA A 687 -11.50 -13.17 23.60
CA ALA A 687 -12.23 -14.34 24.08
C ALA A 687 -12.14 -15.44 23.01
N SER A 688 -11.85 -16.67 23.42
CA SER A 688 -11.84 -17.81 22.51
C SER A 688 -12.48 -19.06 23.08
N VAL A 689 -13.04 -19.86 22.17
CA VAL A 689 -13.51 -21.22 22.41
C VAL A 689 -12.75 -22.14 21.46
N THR A 690 -12.13 -23.17 22.02
CA THR A 690 -11.44 -24.24 21.28
C THR A 690 -12.13 -25.55 21.61
N GLN A 691 -12.61 -26.26 20.59
CA GLN A 691 -13.31 -27.53 20.74
C GLN A 691 -12.50 -28.65 20.10
N GLY A 692 -12.02 -29.59 20.92
CA GLY A 692 -11.60 -30.90 20.46
C GLY A 692 -12.82 -31.67 19.93
N LEU A 693 -12.75 -32.11 18.68
CA LEU A 693 -13.82 -32.81 17.96
C LEU A 693 -13.49 -34.29 17.68
N LYS A 694 -12.20 -34.65 17.71
CA LYS A 694 -11.69 -36.03 17.71
C LYS A 694 -11.92 -36.72 19.07
N ALA A 695 -11.18 -37.79 19.37
CA ALA A 695 -11.33 -38.55 20.61
C ALA A 695 -11.16 -37.66 21.87
N GLU A 696 -11.96 -37.93 22.89
CA GLU A 696 -12.11 -37.13 24.12
C GLU A 696 -12.40 -35.63 23.85
N ARG A 697 -13.70 -35.31 23.74
CA ARG A 697 -14.18 -33.95 23.42
C ARG A 697 -13.91 -32.96 24.55
N THR A 698 -12.73 -32.35 24.53
CA THR A 698 -12.38 -31.21 25.37
C THR A 698 -12.95 -29.91 24.81
N THR A 699 -13.55 -29.10 25.67
CA THR A 699 -13.97 -27.72 25.36
C THR A 699 -13.11 -26.77 26.19
N GLY A 700 -12.17 -26.09 25.55
CA GLY A 700 -11.41 -24.98 26.14
C GLY A 700 -12.16 -23.65 25.98
N PHE A 701 -12.17 -22.86 27.04
CA PHE A 701 -12.58 -21.45 27.03
C PHE A 701 -11.43 -20.60 27.54
N SER A 702 -11.08 -19.55 26.81
CA SER A 702 -10.08 -18.57 27.24
C SER A 702 -10.64 -17.16 27.15
N MET A 703 -10.29 -16.31 28.11
CA MET A 703 -10.60 -14.89 28.12
C MET A 703 -9.37 -14.11 28.58
N GLY A 704 -8.90 -13.18 27.76
CA GLY A 704 -7.74 -12.32 28.00
C GLY A 704 -8.09 -10.83 27.93
N VAL A 705 -7.37 -10.05 28.72
CA VAL A 705 -7.36 -8.59 28.67
C VAL A 705 -5.91 -8.12 28.54
N LEU A 706 -5.68 -7.24 27.57
CA LEU A 706 -4.42 -6.54 27.37
C LEU A 706 -4.67 -5.04 27.53
N THR A 707 -4.00 -4.45 28.52
CA THR A 707 -3.94 -3.00 28.70
C THR A 707 -2.67 -2.48 28.03
N LYS A 708 -2.82 -1.72 26.94
CA LYS A 708 -1.72 -1.00 26.29
C LYS A 708 -1.62 0.41 26.88
N ASN A 709 -0.45 0.79 27.38
CA ASN A 709 -0.14 2.16 27.80
C ASN A 709 0.93 2.76 26.89
N SER A 710 1.26 4.05 27.08
CA SER A 710 2.40 4.69 26.41
C SER A 710 3.75 4.00 26.71
N HIS A 711 3.88 3.39 27.89
CA HIS A 711 5.15 2.92 28.44
C HIS A 711 5.23 1.39 28.63
N SER A 712 4.11 0.68 28.65
CA SER A 712 4.06 -0.76 28.91
C SER A 712 2.79 -1.41 28.38
N ASP A 713 2.88 -2.72 28.18
CA ASP A 713 1.77 -3.62 27.86
C ASP A 713 1.56 -4.57 29.05
N LEU A 714 0.32 -4.65 29.55
CA LEU A 714 -0.08 -5.46 30.72
C LEU A 714 -1.17 -6.46 30.33
N GLY A 715 -0.80 -7.74 30.27
CA GLY A 715 -1.71 -8.84 29.96
C GLY A 715 -2.21 -9.55 31.22
N SER A 716 -3.46 -10.03 31.18
CA SER A 716 -3.88 -11.17 31.99
C SER A 716 -4.88 -12.04 31.22
N SER A 717 -4.79 -13.35 31.37
CA SER A 717 -5.77 -14.28 30.80
C SER A 717 -6.15 -15.40 31.77
N LEU A 718 -7.39 -15.85 31.58
CA LEU A 718 -8.01 -17.00 32.23
C LEU A 718 -8.31 -18.02 31.15
N THR A 719 -7.71 -19.20 31.23
CA THR A 719 -8.05 -20.37 30.42
C THR A 719 -8.60 -21.46 31.33
N MET A 720 -9.66 -22.14 30.88
CA MET A 720 -10.27 -23.29 31.55
C MET A 720 -10.68 -24.33 30.52
N ASN A 721 -10.66 -25.61 30.86
CA ASN A 721 -11.17 -26.67 29.99
C ASN A 721 -12.26 -27.53 30.65
N SER A 722 -12.94 -28.35 29.85
CA SER A 722 -13.98 -29.26 30.32
C SER A 722 -13.47 -30.52 31.03
N SER A 723 -12.16 -30.78 31.04
CA SER A 723 -11.54 -31.87 31.80
C SER A 723 -11.43 -31.51 33.29
N GLY A 724 -11.24 -30.23 33.59
CA GLY A 724 -11.15 -29.66 34.93
C GLY A 724 -10.02 -28.65 35.09
N ASP A 725 -9.14 -28.51 34.10
CA ASP A 725 -7.89 -27.77 34.25
C ASP A 725 -8.12 -26.26 34.12
N LEU A 726 -7.43 -25.51 34.98
CA LEU A 726 -7.50 -24.05 35.12
C LEU A 726 -6.10 -23.47 34.93
N SER A 727 -5.99 -22.39 34.16
CA SER A 727 -4.76 -21.61 34.00
C SER A 727 -5.05 -20.13 34.11
N LEU A 728 -4.31 -19.45 34.99
CA LEU A 728 -4.32 -18.00 35.18
C LEU A 728 -2.95 -17.45 34.80
N SER A 729 -2.90 -16.69 33.70
CA SER A 729 -1.69 -16.04 33.22
C SER A 729 -1.74 -14.54 33.45
N PHE A 730 -0.57 -13.97 33.70
CA PHE A 730 -0.30 -12.54 33.78
C PHE A 730 0.96 -12.24 32.96
N SER A 731 1.03 -11.09 32.32
CA SER A 731 2.25 -10.61 31.67
C SER A 731 2.45 -9.11 31.77
N LEU A 732 3.71 -8.71 31.78
CA LEU A 732 4.18 -7.34 31.75
C LEU A 732 5.30 -7.27 30.70
N SER A 733 5.09 -6.51 29.65
CA SER A 733 6.11 -6.24 28.64
C SER A 733 6.36 -4.73 28.56
N PHE A 734 7.63 -4.33 28.61
CA PHE A 734 8.04 -2.92 28.55
C PHE A 734 9.40 -2.76 27.89
N GLY A 735 9.68 -1.56 27.42
CA GLY A 735 10.97 -1.16 26.88
C GLY A 735 11.53 0.07 27.60
N LEU A 736 12.85 0.19 27.60
CA LEU A 736 13.62 1.38 27.96
C LEU A 736 14.47 1.76 26.75
N GLN A 737 14.50 3.03 26.38
CA GLN A 737 15.31 3.56 25.29
C GLN A 737 15.75 4.99 25.61
N ASP A 738 16.91 5.42 25.11
CA ASP A 738 17.32 6.82 25.19
C ASP A 738 16.45 7.70 24.27
N ASP A 739 16.03 8.84 24.79
CA ASP A 739 15.08 9.72 24.10
C ASP A 739 15.78 10.87 23.40
N ALA A 740 15.94 10.75 22.09
CA ALA A 740 16.68 11.71 21.27
C ALA A 740 16.02 13.10 21.17
N SER A 741 14.79 13.30 21.66
CA SER A 741 14.13 14.62 21.67
C SER A 741 14.21 15.35 23.01
N GLU A 742 14.04 14.65 24.14
CA GLU A 742 14.04 15.25 25.49
C GLU A 742 15.34 14.99 26.27
N GLY A 743 16.08 13.93 25.93
CA GLY A 743 17.34 13.52 26.54
C GLY A 743 17.16 12.58 27.73
N GLY A 744 17.77 11.39 27.65
CA GLY A 744 17.79 10.40 28.73
C GLY A 744 16.77 9.27 28.54
N VAL A 745 16.83 8.27 29.42
CA VAL A 745 16.10 7.01 29.25
C VAL A 745 14.60 7.18 29.51
N THR A 746 13.77 7.02 28.48
CA THR A 746 12.31 6.92 28.61
C THR A 746 11.81 5.48 28.50
N MET A 747 10.68 5.23 29.13
CA MET A 747 9.99 3.95 29.09
C MET A 747 9.00 3.95 27.91
N ARG A 748 9.06 2.95 27.03
CA ARG A 748 8.31 2.85 25.77
C ARG A 748 7.82 1.41 25.55
N ARG A 749 6.87 1.16 24.65
CA ARG A 749 6.41 -0.24 24.37
C ARG A 749 7.45 -1.05 23.57
N PRO A 750 7.58 -2.38 23.80
CA PRO A 750 8.57 -3.24 23.14
C PRO A 750 8.57 -3.23 21.60
N GLU A 751 7.39 -3.09 20.99
CA GLU A 751 7.14 -3.23 19.54
C GLU A 751 8.03 -2.37 18.64
N GLY A 752 8.60 -1.27 19.16
CA GLY A 752 9.53 -0.40 18.42
C GLY A 752 11.00 -0.82 18.48
N LEU A 753 11.43 -1.55 19.51
CA LEU A 753 12.86 -1.74 19.83
C LEU A 753 13.56 -2.79 18.97
N SER A 754 12.82 -3.74 18.37
CA SER A 754 13.36 -4.78 17.49
C SER A 754 13.24 -4.43 16.00
N SER A 755 13.22 -3.14 15.67
CA SER A 755 12.85 -2.64 14.34
C SER A 755 13.69 -1.43 13.92
N GLY A 756 13.53 -0.98 12.68
CA GLY A 756 14.01 0.32 12.25
C GLY A 756 13.07 1.41 12.74
N ALA A 757 13.64 2.56 13.12
CA ALA A 757 12.88 3.73 13.52
C ALA A 757 13.43 5.00 12.84
N VAL A 758 12.54 5.96 12.58
CA VAL A 758 12.89 7.28 12.06
C VAL A 758 12.28 8.35 12.96
N LEU A 759 13.11 9.31 13.39
CA LEU A 759 12.66 10.55 14.01
C LEU A 759 12.65 11.64 12.92
N ALA A 760 11.48 11.83 12.32
CA ALA A 760 11.30 12.86 11.31
C ALA A 760 11.06 14.22 11.99
N ARG A 761 11.81 15.26 11.61
CA ARG A 761 11.59 16.65 12.03
C ARG A 761 11.09 17.47 10.85
N VAL A 762 9.85 17.91 10.87
CA VAL A 762 9.28 18.84 9.87
C VAL A 762 9.41 20.26 10.40
N PHE A 763 10.08 21.14 9.67
CA PHE A 763 10.35 22.52 10.10
C PHE A 763 10.24 23.54 8.96
N SER A 764 10.05 24.80 9.32
CA SER A 764 10.05 25.92 8.38
C SER A 764 11.50 26.36 8.12
N ASP A 765 12.07 25.92 7.00
CA ASP A 765 13.43 26.28 6.58
C ASP A 765 13.43 27.74 6.10
N LEU A 766 13.91 28.65 6.95
CA LEU A 766 13.86 30.09 6.74
C LEU A 766 15.02 30.58 5.88
N ASN A 767 16.14 29.86 5.88
CA ASN A 767 17.39 30.29 5.25
C ASN A 767 17.72 29.53 3.93
N ARG A 768 17.01 28.44 3.68
CA ARG A 768 17.06 27.53 2.52
C ARG A 768 18.33 26.66 2.43
N ASN A 769 18.91 26.28 3.56
CA ASN A 769 20.07 25.36 3.60
C ASN A 769 19.68 23.87 3.70
N GLY A 770 18.42 23.55 3.98
CA GLY A 770 17.93 22.19 4.16
C GLY A 770 18.33 21.50 5.49
N VAL A 771 18.85 22.25 6.48
CA VAL A 771 19.35 21.75 7.76
C VAL A 771 18.68 22.52 8.90
N TYR A 772 18.21 21.84 9.93
CA TYR A 772 17.50 22.50 11.04
C TYR A 772 18.40 23.45 11.85
N ASP A 773 18.18 24.77 11.72
CA ASP A 773 18.97 25.80 12.41
C ASP A 773 18.30 26.35 13.69
N PRO A 774 19.09 26.72 14.74
CA PRO A 774 18.56 27.30 15.98
C PRO A 774 17.79 28.62 15.77
N GLY A 775 16.47 28.54 15.80
CA GLY A 775 15.55 29.66 15.58
C GLY A 775 14.48 29.36 14.54
N GLU A 776 14.61 28.27 13.80
CA GLU A 776 13.60 27.79 12.86
C GLU A 776 12.48 27.04 13.60
N PRO A 777 11.19 27.31 13.29
CA PRO A 777 10.07 26.68 13.98
C PRO A 777 9.77 25.29 13.39
N GLY A 778 9.65 24.30 14.27
CA GLY A 778 9.02 23.02 13.96
C GLY A 778 7.54 23.19 13.60
N LEU A 779 7.01 22.27 12.79
CA LEU A 779 5.66 22.36 12.23
C LEU A 779 4.77 21.22 12.77
N PRO A 780 3.78 21.53 13.63
CA PRO A 780 2.91 20.54 14.26
C PRO A 780 1.82 20.00 13.34
N ASN A 781 1.18 18.91 13.77
CA ASN A 781 0.01 18.30 13.12
C ASN A 781 0.25 17.73 11.70
N VAL A 782 1.48 17.76 11.19
CA VAL A 782 1.84 17.28 9.85
C VAL A 782 2.05 15.77 9.89
N VAL A 783 1.46 15.04 8.93
CA VAL A 783 1.59 13.59 8.83
C VAL A 783 2.77 13.20 7.94
N VAL A 784 3.71 12.47 8.53
CA VAL A 784 4.83 11.80 7.86
C VAL A 784 4.49 10.31 7.75
N GLN A 785 4.63 9.72 6.56
CA GLN A 785 4.13 8.36 6.29
C GLN A 785 5.03 7.54 5.37
N THR A 786 4.94 6.22 5.48
CA THR A 786 5.45 5.23 4.51
C THR A 786 4.28 4.57 3.78
N LEU A 787 4.52 3.47 3.06
CA LEU A 787 3.44 2.64 2.50
C LEU A 787 2.67 1.82 3.55
N SER A 788 3.16 1.72 4.80
CA SER A 788 2.62 0.82 5.84
C SER A 788 2.48 1.42 7.25
N ARG A 789 3.06 2.60 7.52
CA ARG A 789 3.00 3.32 8.81
C ARG A 789 2.83 4.82 8.58
N GLN A 790 2.28 5.52 9.57
CA GLN A 790 2.22 6.99 9.61
C GLN A 790 2.45 7.49 11.03
N ALA A 791 2.95 8.71 11.17
CA ALA A 791 3.11 9.42 12.43
C ALA A 791 2.81 10.92 12.21
N THR A 792 2.31 11.60 13.24
CA THR A 792 1.98 13.03 13.21
C THR A 792 2.99 13.81 14.03
N THR A 793 3.38 15.01 13.58
CA THR A 793 4.35 15.85 14.29
C THR A 793 3.77 16.49 15.55
N ASN A 794 4.60 16.56 16.60
CA ASN A 794 4.33 17.29 17.83
C ASN A 794 4.55 18.81 17.67
N ASN A 795 4.42 19.58 18.76
CA ASN A 795 4.64 21.04 18.78
C ASN A 795 6.03 21.49 18.30
N ASP A 796 7.05 20.62 18.39
CA ASP A 796 8.44 20.87 18.00
C ASP A 796 8.74 20.35 16.58
N GLY A 797 7.71 19.93 15.84
CA GLY A 797 7.83 19.37 14.49
C GLY A 797 8.27 17.91 14.43
N LEU A 798 8.32 17.19 15.56
CA LEU A 798 8.88 15.84 15.65
C LEU A 798 7.81 14.75 15.51
N ALA A 799 8.03 13.79 14.59
CA ALA A 799 7.21 12.60 14.39
C ALA A 799 8.07 11.32 14.47
N HIS A 800 7.73 10.40 15.37
CA HIS A 800 8.41 9.11 15.51
C HIS A 800 7.72 8.03 14.68
N LEU A 801 8.36 7.57 13.60
CA LEU A 801 7.96 6.36 12.88
C LEU A 801 8.72 5.16 13.44
N THR A 802 8.00 4.15 13.93
CA THR A 802 8.55 2.90 14.51
C THR A 802 7.98 1.67 13.81
N SER A 803 8.52 0.48 14.13
CA SER A 803 8.11 -0.80 13.54
C SER A 803 8.21 -0.79 12.01
N LEU A 804 9.27 -0.15 11.50
CA LEU A 804 9.70 -0.19 10.12
C LEU A 804 10.65 -1.37 9.92
N GLY A 805 10.58 -2.03 8.76
CA GLY A 805 11.54 -3.09 8.42
C GLY A 805 12.96 -2.54 8.22
N VAL A 806 13.96 -3.40 8.39
CA VAL A 806 15.39 -3.03 8.28
C VAL A 806 16.03 -3.64 7.03
N ASN A 807 17.28 -3.28 6.76
CA ASN A 807 18.12 -3.89 5.74
C ASN A 807 17.57 -3.78 4.30
N HIS A 808 16.70 -2.81 4.03
CA HIS A 808 16.18 -2.49 2.70
C HIS A 808 15.82 -1.00 2.54
N PRO A 809 15.71 -0.50 1.29
CA PRO A 809 15.16 0.81 0.96
C PRO A 809 13.71 1.03 1.44
N ILE A 810 13.50 2.00 2.31
CA ILE A 810 12.16 2.51 2.65
C ILE A 810 11.95 3.89 2.02
N LYS A 811 10.73 4.15 1.54
CA LYS A 811 10.29 5.49 1.15
C LYS A 811 9.46 6.13 2.25
N ILE A 812 9.81 7.36 2.61
CA ILE A 812 9.05 8.25 3.49
C ILE A 812 8.47 9.39 2.64
N PHE A 813 7.25 9.80 2.94
CA PHE A 813 6.48 10.82 2.26
C PHE A 813 5.86 11.78 3.28
N LEU A 814 5.58 13.01 2.85
CA LEU A 814 4.84 14.00 3.63
C LEU A 814 3.42 14.15 3.08
N ASP A 815 2.40 14.11 3.94
CA ASP A 815 1.04 14.46 3.50
C ASP A 815 0.85 15.98 3.49
N GLN A 816 1.04 16.59 2.33
CA GLN A 816 0.85 18.04 2.13
C GLN A 816 -0.55 18.55 2.51
N ASN A 817 -1.58 17.68 2.54
CA ASN A 817 -2.94 18.07 2.93
C ASN A 817 -3.08 18.31 4.45
N THR A 818 -2.07 17.93 5.24
CA THR A 818 -2.03 18.11 6.71
C THR A 818 -1.24 19.34 7.15
N LEU A 819 -0.66 20.09 6.20
CA LEU A 819 -0.03 21.38 6.46
C LEU A 819 -1.08 22.45 6.76
N GLU A 820 -0.93 23.19 7.86
CA GLU A 820 -1.84 24.28 8.24
C GLU A 820 -1.87 25.44 7.22
N SER A 821 -0.86 25.49 6.33
CA SER A 821 -0.70 26.51 5.29
C SER A 821 -0.28 25.85 3.96
N PRO A 822 -0.97 26.13 2.83
CA PRO A 822 -0.55 25.66 1.51
C PRO A 822 0.69 26.41 0.98
N PHE A 823 1.12 27.48 1.67
CA PHE A 823 2.25 28.31 1.27
C PHE A 823 3.60 27.75 1.75
N TYR A 824 3.74 26.43 1.79
CA TYR A 824 5.02 25.73 2.02
C TYR A 824 5.44 25.03 0.73
N LEU A 825 6.64 25.35 0.24
CA LEU A 825 7.27 24.65 -0.87
C LEU A 825 8.17 23.56 -0.29
N ASN A 826 7.85 22.30 -0.59
CA ASN A 826 8.78 21.19 -0.41
C ASN A 826 9.55 20.97 -1.72
N ALA A 827 10.87 20.82 -1.64
CA ALA A 827 11.70 20.41 -2.77
C ALA A 827 11.56 18.90 -3.05
N ASP A 828 11.54 18.07 -1.99
CA ASP A 828 11.55 16.61 -2.07
C ASP A 828 10.35 16.01 -1.33
N ASN A 829 9.27 15.69 -2.06
CA ASN A 829 8.10 15.01 -1.49
C ASN A 829 8.32 13.51 -1.18
N GLN A 830 9.55 13.00 -1.31
CA GLN A 830 9.92 11.62 -0.96
C GLN A 830 11.38 11.53 -0.50
N TRP A 831 11.62 10.90 0.66
CA TRP A 831 12.96 10.54 1.14
C TRP A 831 13.17 9.04 1.03
N LYS A 832 14.40 8.62 0.71
CA LYS A 832 14.81 7.22 0.67
C LYS A 832 15.74 6.95 1.85
N VAL A 833 15.29 6.12 2.79
CA VAL A 833 16.07 5.77 3.98
C VAL A 833 16.52 4.31 3.93
N ARG A 834 17.71 4.02 4.49
CA ARG A 834 18.18 2.63 4.72
C ARG A 834 18.39 2.43 6.22
N LEU A 835 17.47 1.70 6.85
CA LEU A 835 17.46 1.48 8.30
C LEU A 835 18.24 0.22 8.66
N LYS A 836 19.10 0.33 9.68
CA LYS A 836 19.78 -0.80 10.33
C LYS A 836 19.08 -1.13 11.65
N THR A 837 19.25 -2.35 12.15
CA THR A 837 18.61 -2.81 13.40
C THR A 837 19.00 -1.94 14.60
N GLY A 838 18.02 -1.50 15.40
CA GLY A 838 18.24 -0.76 16.63
C GLY A 838 18.60 0.72 16.48
N ILE A 839 18.90 1.19 15.26
CA ILE A 839 19.23 2.61 15.02
C ILE A 839 17.95 3.43 14.85
N LEU A 840 17.87 4.54 15.62
CA LEU A 840 16.93 5.63 15.36
C LEU A 840 17.57 6.61 14.37
N LEU A 841 17.08 6.66 13.14
CA LEU A 841 17.57 7.58 12.12
C LEU A 841 16.88 8.95 12.27
N PRO A 842 17.60 10.05 12.56
CA PRO A 842 17.04 11.39 12.38
C PRO A 842 16.83 11.69 10.89
N LEU A 843 15.69 12.30 10.56
CA LEU A 843 15.37 12.75 9.21
C LEU A 843 14.81 14.17 9.27
N ASP A 844 15.66 15.15 8.95
CA ASP A 844 15.24 16.54 8.81
C ASP A 844 14.46 16.74 7.49
N ILE A 845 13.27 17.35 7.59
CA ILE A 845 12.33 17.62 6.51
C ILE A 845 12.13 19.15 6.42
N PRO A 846 12.92 19.85 5.58
CA PRO A 846 12.83 21.28 5.39
C PRO A 846 11.62 21.66 4.51
N LEU A 847 10.77 22.57 5.00
CA LEU A 847 9.70 23.18 4.21
C LEU A 847 9.96 24.68 4.07
N VAL A 848 10.21 25.14 2.84
CA VAL A 848 10.52 26.55 2.59
C VAL A 848 9.22 27.36 2.59
N PRO A 849 9.05 28.38 3.45
CA PRO A 849 7.88 29.25 3.43
C PRO A 849 7.87 30.13 2.17
N THR A 850 6.67 30.34 1.63
CA THR A 850 6.45 31.09 0.38
C THR A 850 5.36 32.14 0.52
N GLY A 851 5.34 33.09 -0.41
CA GLY A 851 4.20 33.96 -0.70
C GLY A 851 3.89 33.93 -2.20
N GLU A 852 3.16 34.94 -2.66
CA GLU A 852 2.75 35.08 -4.05
C GLU A 852 3.01 36.48 -4.56
N ILE A 853 3.30 36.63 -5.86
CA ILE A 853 3.45 37.94 -6.50
C ILE A 853 2.46 38.05 -7.65
N THR A 854 1.61 39.08 -7.62
CA THR A 854 0.62 39.33 -8.67
C THR A 854 0.66 40.79 -9.12
N GLY A 855 0.13 41.07 -10.30
CA GLY A 855 -0.02 42.40 -10.85
C GLY A 855 -0.80 42.36 -12.16
N GLN A 856 -1.05 43.52 -12.76
CA GLN A 856 -1.72 43.64 -14.06
C GLN A 856 -0.86 44.43 -15.05
N ILE A 857 -0.84 43.97 -16.30
CA ILE A 857 -0.20 44.64 -17.43
C ILE A 857 -1.27 45.29 -18.30
N MET A 858 -1.15 46.61 -18.48
CA MET A 858 -2.08 47.43 -19.23
C MET A 858 -1.39 48.05 -20.45
N LEU A 859 -1.95 47.80 -21.63
CA LEU A 859 -1.58 48.47 -22.87
C LEU A 859 -2.20 49.88 -22.90
N LYS A 860 -1.35 50.91 -22.76
CA LYS A 860 -1.73 52.33 -22.86
C LYS A 860 -1.36 52.91 -24.24
N GLY A 861 -2.24 53.72 -24.78
CA GLY A 861 -2.07 54.39 -26.08
C GLY A 861 -3.23 55.33 -26.36
N ARG A 862 -3.46 55.66 -27.64
CA ARG A 862 -4.64 56.42 -28.08
C ARG A 862 -5.37 55.72 -29.23
N TYR A 863 -6.69 55.84 -29.24
CA TYR A 863 -7.50 55.50 -30.41
C TYR A 863 -7.32 56.55 -31.53
N ALA A 864 -7.83 56.27 -32.73
CA ALA A 864 -7.68 57.15 -33.90
C ALA A 864 -8.41 58.51 -33.78
N ASP A 865 -9.36 58.63 -32.83
CA ASP A 865 -10.02 59.88 -32.43
C ASP A 865 -9.24 60.67 -31.36
N ASN A 866 -8.01 60.23 -31.06
CA ASN A 866 -7.11 60.78 -30.04
C ASN A 866 -7.56 60.55 -28.57
N SER A 867 -8.66 59.82 -28.33
CA SER A 867 -9.11 59.43 -26.99
C SER A 867 -8.15 58.43 -26.34
N PRO A 868 -8.01 58.44 -24.99
CA PRO A 868 -7.09 57.54 -24.30
C PRO A 868 -7.57 56.07 -24.41
N MET A 869 -6.68 55.20 -24.89
CA MET A 869 -6.88 53.76 -24.81
C MET A 869 -6.09 53.20 -23.63
N GLN A 870 -6.79 52.50 -22.73
CA GLN A 870 -6.19 51.59 -21.76
C GLN A 870 -6.93 50.26 -21.88
N ARG A 871 -6.19 49.17 -22.12
CA ARG A 871 -6.72 47.80 -22.22
C ARG A 871 -5.78 46.84 -21.50
N PRO A 872 -6.26 45.73 -20.93
CA PRO A 872 -5.36 44.72 -20.41
C PRO A 872 -4.57 44.02 -21.51
N LEU A 873 -3.39 43.48 -21.17
CA LEU A 873 -2.44 42.94 -22.14
C LEU A 873 -2.03 41.51 -21.81
N GLN A 874 -2.60 40.56 -22.55
CA GLN A 874 -2.32 39.12 -22.49
C GLN A 874 -1.03 38.75 -23.25
N GLY A 875 -0.38 37.66 -22.80
CA GLY A 875 0.67 36.96 -23.54
C GLY A 875 2.09 37.49 -23.33
N ILE A 876 2.29 38.42 -22.39
CA ILE A 876 3.62 38.96 -22.07
C ILE A 876 4.33 38.00 -21.12
N GLN A 877 5.53 37.57 -21.50
CA GLN A 877 6.40 36.76 -20.66
C GLN A 877 7.14 37.63 -19.64
N LEU A 878 7.09 37.22 -18.38
CA LEU A 878 7.73 37.87 -17.24
C LEU A 878 8.74 36.91 -16.60
N GLU A 879 9.86 37.45 -16.17
CA GLU A 879 10.88 36.75 -15.37
C GLU A 879 10.97 37.40 -13.98
N LEU A 880 10.93 36.56 -12.95
CA LEU A 880 11.23 36.94 -11.57
C LEU A 880 12.62 36.40 -11.21
N LEU A 881 13.51 37.31 -10.81
CA LEU A 881 14.92 37.06 -10.51
C LEU A 881 15.20 37.35 -9.04
N ASN A 882 15.87 36.47 -8.30
CA ASN A 882 16.32 36.78 -6.94
C ASN A 882 17.56 37.71 -6.91
N GLU A 883 18.03 38.09 -5.72
CA GLU A 883 19.16 39.03 -5.57
C GLU A 883 20.51 38.47 -6.11
N ALA A 884 20.67 37.14 -6.23
CA ALA A 884 21.85 36.47 -6.79
C ALA A 884 21.73 36.12 -8.30
N SER A 885 20.53 36.23 -8.87
CA SER A 885 20.18 35.87 -10.27
C SER A 885 20.33 34.38 -10.62
N ASP A 886 20.16 33.48 -9.65
CA ASP A 886 20.20 32.01 -9.79
C ASP A 886 18.82 31.33 -9.65
N ASP A 887 17.90 31.86 -8.83
CA ASP A 887 16.47 31.51 -8.85
C ASP A 887 15.76 32.38 -9.91
N VAL A 888 15.47 31.78 -11.07
CA VAL A 888 14.75 32.39 -12.20
C VAL A 888 13.40 31.70 -12.38
N ARG A 889 12.31 32.47 -12.27
CA ARG A 889 10.94 31.96 -12.42
C ARG A 889 10.22 32.71 -13.53
N GLU A 890 9.31 32.03 -14.23
CA GLU A 890 8.58 32.60 -15.37
C GLU A 890 7.07 32.59 -15.14
N ALA A 891 6.41 33.67 -15.60
CA ALA A 891 4.96 33.78 -15.67
C ALA A 891 4.54 34.43 -16.99
N VAL A 892 3.26 34.27 -17.36
CA VAL A 892 2.68 34.87 -18.57
C VAL A 892 1.39 35.57 -18.21
N SER A 893 1.17 36.79 -18.72
CA SER A 893 -0.08 37.50 -18.47
C SER A 893 -1.28 36.85 -19.18
N ILE A 894 -2.42 36.76 -18.48
CA ILE A 894 -3.66 36.16 -19.00
C ILE A 894 -4.60 37.23 -19.61
N PHE A 895 -5.84 36.85 -19.96
CA PHE A 895 -6.75 37.65 -20.78
C PHE A 895 -7.13 39.02 -20.20
N ASP A 896 -7.16 39.15 -18.88
CA ASP A 896 -7.41 40.41 -18.15
C ASP A 896 -6.09 41.14 -17.80
N GLY A 897 -4.99 40.78 -18.45
CA GLY A 897 -3.66 41.35 -18.21
C GLY A 897 -3.03 40.96 -16.88
N SER A 898 -3.72 40.21 -16.00
CA SER A 898 -3.15 39.77 -14.73
C SER A 898 -2.08 38.71 -14.92
N PHE A 899 -1.20 38.56 -13.94
CA PHE A 899 -0.25 37.46 -13.82
C PHE A 899 -0.09 37.04 -12.36
N LEU A 900 0.45 35.84 -12.15
CA LEU A 900 0.73 35.28 -10.83
C LEU A 900 2.05 34.50 -10.87
N PHE A 901 2.96 34.83 -9.96
CA PHE A 901 4.03 33.93 -9.52
C PHE A 901 3.58 33.31 -8.20
N ALA A 902 3.19 32.04 -8.24
CA ALA A 902 2.82 31.26 -7.07
C ALA A 902 4.06 30.68 -6.36
N SER A 903 3.91 30.34 -5.08
CA SER A 903 4.92 29.65 -4.26
C SER A 903 6.33 30.28 -4.35
N VAL A 904 6.40 31.62 -4.32
CA VAL A 904 7.67 32.36 -4.33
C VAL A 904 8.25 32.37 -2.91
N PRO A 905 9.41 31.74 -2.66
CA PRO A 905 9.97 31.64 -1.31
C PRO A 905 10.45 32.99 -0.76
N LEU A 906 10.49 33.13 0.58
CA LEU A 906 10.76 34.43 1.23
C LEU A 906 12.12 35.02 0.82
N GLY A 907 12.16 36.34 0.57
CA GLY A 907 13.37 37.03 0.12
C GLY A 907 13.10 38.22 -0.78
N LYS A 908 14.16 38.72 -1.43
CA LYS A 908 14.13 39.86 -2.34
C LYS A 908 14.23 39.41 -3.79
N TYR A 909 13.43 40.05 -4.65
CA TYR A 909 13.31 39.74 -6.06
C TYR A 909 13.27 41.01 -6.93
N ARG A 910 13.53 40.86 -8.22
CA ARG A 910 13.30 41.85 -9.28
C ARG A 910 12.43 41.21 -10.35
N LEU A 911 11.46 41.95 -10.85
CA LEU A 911 10.63 41.54 -11.98
C LEU A 911 11.18 42.15 -13.27
N ARG A 912 11.18 41.39 -14.36
CA ARG A 912 11.62 41.81 -15.70
C ARG A 912 10.64 41.32 -16.75
N VAL A 913 10.48 42.06 -17.85
CA VAL A 913 9.78 41.58 -19.04
C VAL A 913 10.78 40.81 -19.91
N LYS A 914 10.53 39.52 -20.14
CA LYS A 914 11.47 38.62 -20.85
C LYS A 914 11.75 39.05 -22.29
N THR A 915 10.72 39.57 -22.97
CA THR A 915 10.79 40.19 -24.30
C THR A 915 10.16 41.58 -24.26
N PRO A 916 10.92 42.64 -23.90
CA PRO A 916 10.39 44.00 -23.75
C PRO A 916 9.72 44.56 -25.01
N GLU A 917 10.18 44.11 -26.19
CA GLU A 917 9.53 44.34 -27.48
C GLU A 917 8.74 43.09 -27.90
N THR A 918 7.44 43.26 -28.17
CA THR A 918 6.54 42.18 -28.62
C THR A 918 5.56 42.72 -29.67
N GLN A 919 5.19 41.91 -30.67
CA GLN A 919 4.13 42.27 -31.61
C GLN A 919 2.75 41.97 -31.03
N VAL A 920 1.92 43.00 -30.88
CA VAL A 920 0.55 42.91 -30.38
C VAL A 920 -0.39 43.59 -31.36
N TYR A 921 -1.45 42.89 -31.79
CA TYR A 921 -2.36 43.34 -32.85
C TYR A 921 -1.66 43.76 -34.16
N GLY A 922 -0.48 43.18 -34.46
CA GLY A 922 0.33 43.53 -35.64
C GLY A 922 1.09 44.85 -35.55
N GLN A 923 1.15 45.49 -34.38
CA GLN A 923 1.99 46.65 -34.09
C GLN A 923 3.09 46.27 -33.08
N LEU A 924 4.22 46.98 -33.11
CA LEU A 924 5.25 46.83 -32.08
C LEU A 924 4.78 47.49 -30.78
N VAL A 925 4.82 46.74 -29.68
CA VAL A 925 4.57 47.21 -28.31
C VAL A 925 5.85 47.07 -27.51
N THR A 926 6.23 48.16 -26.84
CA THR A 926 7.31 48.21 -25.86
C THR A 926 6.72 48.23 -24.45
N CYS A 927 7.13 47.27 -23.63
CA CYS A 927 6.87 47.29 -22.19
C CYS A 927 8.03 47.98 -21.46
N ALA A 928 7.71 48.87 -20.52
CA ALA A 928 8.71 49.43 -19.62
C ALA A 928 9.08 48.38 -18.56
N ASP A 929 10.38 48.16 -18.35
CA ASP A 929 10.85 47.18 -17.37
C ASP A 929 10.56 47.66 -15.94
N PRO A 930 9.97 46.82 -15.07
CA PRO A 930 9.64 47.22 -13.71
C PRO A 930 10.85 47.08 -12.78
N GLU A 931 11.81 48.01 -12.89
CA GLU A 931 12.93 48.15 -11.96
C GLU A 931 12.46 48.52 -10.53
N LYS A 932 11.92 47.53 -9.83
CA LYS A 932 11.44 47.64 -8.46
C LYS A 932 11.89 46.42 -7.68
N ALA A 933 12.59 46.65 -6.57
CA ALA A 933 12.85 45.60 -5.60
C ALA A 933 11.52 45.17 -4.98
N LEU A 934 11.22 43.89 -5.12
CA LEU A 934 10.08 43.21 -4.52
C LEU A 934 10.59 42.43 -3.31
N VAL A 935 9.84 42.41 -2.21
CA VAL A 935 10.23 41.68 -1.00
C VAL A 935 9.03 40.90 -0.49
N ILE A 936 9.20 39.59 -0.36
CA ILE A 936 8.30 38.73 0.41
C ILE A 936 8.95 38.49 1.76
N GLU A 937 8.38 39.10 2.79
CA GLU A 937 8.86 39.07 4.17
C GLU A 937 8.15 38.01 5.02
N LYS A 938 6.97 37.54 4.57
CA LYS A 938 6.09 36.65 5.34
C LYS A 938 5.49 35.54 4.49
N GLN A 939 5.29 34.39 5.12
CA GLN A 939 4.55 33.29 4.52
C GLN A 939 3.10 33.72 4.18
N GLY A 940 2.57 33.29 3.04
CA GLY A 940 1.24 33.64 2.55
C GLY A 940 1.06 35.11 2.17
N GLN A 941 2.14 35.90 2.11
CA GLN A 941 2.07 37.28 1.66
C GLN A 941 1.80 37.34 0.15
N LEU A 942 0.59 37.79 -0.22
CA LEU A 942 0.27 38.21 -1.58
C LEU A 942 0.81 39.63 -1.82
N LEU A 943 1.86 39.75 -2.61
CA LEU A 943 2.47 41.02 -3.01
C LEU A 943 1.86 41.50 -4.34
N THR A 944 0.80 42.29 -4.26
CA THR A 944 0.21 42.96 -5.42
C THR A 944 1.06 44.16 -5.86
N ILE A 945 1.60 44.12 -7.07
CA ILE A 945 2.36 45.21 -7.67
C ILE A 945 1.41 46.10 -8.50
N PRO A 946 1.50 47.46 -8.42
CA PRO A 946 0.67 48.36 -9.23
C PRO A 946 0.88 48.18 -10.74
N GLU A 947 -0.14 48.58 -11.51
CA GLU A 947 -0.23 48.44 -12.99
C GLU A 947 1.09 48.71 -13.73
N PHE A 948 1.54 47.73 -14.51
CA PHE A 948 2.62 47.91 -15.48
C PHE A 948 2.04 48.41 -16.79
N THR A 949 2.71 49.36 -17.44
CA THR A 949 2.19 50.00 -18.65
C THR A 949 3.09 49.74 -19.84
N CYS A 950 2.62 48.89 -20.75
CA CYS A 950 3.21 48.77 -22.08
C CYS A 950 2.54 49.77 -23.03
N SER A 951 3.23 50.18 -24.09
CA SER A 951 2.72 51.14 -25.06
C SER A 951 3.16 50.81 -26.49
N PHE A 952 2.38 51.24 -27.47
CA PHE A 952 2.82 51.20 -28.87
C PHE A 952 3.99 52.17 -29.08
N VAL A 953 4.99 51.76 -29.85
CA VAL A 953 6.12 52.64 -30.23
C VAL A 953 5.63 53.90 -30.96
N ASP A 954 4.59 53.78 -31.79
CA ASP A 954 3.90 54.88 -32.49
C ASP A 954 2.86 55.62 -31.61
N SER A 955 2.71 55.26 -30.32
CA SER A 955 1.69 55.72 -29.35
C SER A 955 0.20 55.57 -29.73
N THR A 956 -0.09 55.19 -30.97
CA THR A 956 -1.43 55.18 -31.58
C THR A 956 -1.85 53.76 -31.98
N PHE A 957 -3.00 53.33 -31.47
CA PHE A 957 -3.61 52.06 -31.84
C PHE A 957 -4.24 52.17 -33.24
N ARG A 958 -3.80 51.29 -34.14
CA ARG A 958 -4.35 51.16 -35.49
C ARG A 958 -5.03 49.80 -35.58
N PRO A 959 -6.37 49.71 -35.49
CA PRO A 959 -7.05 48.43 -35.57
C PRO A 959 -6.79 47.78 -36.93
N LEU A 960 -6.41 46.49 -36.92
CA LEU A 960 -6.31 45.67 -38.12
C LEU A 960 -7.69 45.63 -38.81
N ASN A 961 -7.82 46.36 -39.92
CA ASN A 961 -9.07 46.55 -40.62
C ASN A 961 -9.53 45.24 -41.30
N PRO A 962 -10.66 44.62 -40.88
CA PRO A 962 -11.11 43.34 -41.44
C PRO A 962 -11.51 43.42 -42.93
N ALA A 963 -11.72 44.62 -43.48
CA ALA A 963 -12.29 44.81 -44.82
C ALA A 963 -11.34 44.48 -45.99
N ASN A 964 -10.03 44.29 -45.76
CA ASN A 964 -9.04 44.10 -46.83
C ASN A 964 -8.48 42.66 -46.89
N GLY A 965 -9.35 41.71 -47.23
CA GLY A 965 -8.98 40.34 -47.62
C GLY A 965 -8.23 40.24 -48.97
N LYS A 966 -7.18 41.05 -49.17
CA LYS A 966 -6.29 41.05 -50.35
C LYS A 966 -4.85 41.29 -49.95
N GLY A 967 -4.19 40.25 -49.44
CA GLY A 967 -2.73 40.18 -49.46
C GLY A 967 -2.18 40.16 -50.89
N PRO A 968 -0.89 40.49 -51.12
CA PRO A 968 -0.31 40.49 -52.46
C PRO A 968 -0.34 39.11 -53.12
N ARG A 969 -0.64 39.06 -54.42
CA ARG A 969 -0.51 37.84 -55.22
C ARG A 969 0.98 37.52 -55.47
N SER A 970 1.53 36.55 -54.78
CA SER A 970 2.70 35.80 -55.26
C SER A 970 2.26 34.74 -56.29
N GLY A 971 3.06 34.58 -57.34
CA GLY A 971 2.83 33.56 -58.38
C GLY A 971 3.28 32.15 -57.94
N PRO A 972 2.90 31.09 -58.68
CA PRO A 972 3.08 29.72 -58.24
C PRO A 972 4.53 29.22 -58.34
N GLY A 973 5.24 29.22 -57.20
CA GLY A 973 6.42 28.37 -56.98
C GLY A 973 5.98 26.96 -56.54
N LYS A 974 6.62 25.91 -57.07
CA LYS A 974 6.35 24.52 -56.63
C LYS A 974 7.04 24.25 -55.28
N SER A 975 6.26 24.09 -54.21
CA SER A 975 6.67 23.34 -53.03
C SER A 975 6.17 21.89 -53.14
N GLN A 976 7.02 20.94 -52.80
CA GLN A 976 6.62 19.54 -52.59
C GLN A 976 6.03 19.40 -51.18
N PRO A 977 5.15 18.42 -50.91
CA PRO A 977 4.77 18.09 -49.55
C PRO A 977 6.01 17.63 -48.77
N LEU A 978 6.22 18.19 -47.58
CA LEU A 978 7.12 17.60 -46.58
C LEU A 978 6.41 16.41 -45.93
N ASP A 979 7.17 15.35 -45.68
CA ASP A 979 6.70 14.11 -45.06
C ASP A 979 6.97 14.20 -43.54
N ASP A 980 5.95 13.95 -42.70
CA ASP A 980 6.01 14.05 -41.23
C ASP A 980 6.77 12.87 -40.59
N ARG A 981 7.98 12.59 -41.11
CA ARG A 981 8.80 11.40 -40.81
C ARG A 981 10.25 11.69 -40.46
N GLN A 982 10.60 12.96 -40.16
CA GLN A 982 11.97 13.38 -39.83
C GLN A 982 12.11 14.13 -38.48
N LEU A 983 11.24 13.82 -37.51
CA LEU A 983 11.41 14.20 -36.10
C LEU A 983 11.43 12.96 -35.18
N ILE A 984 12.28 11.98 -35.52
CA ILE A 984 12.61 10.81 -34.71
C ILE A 984 14.14 10.66 -34.71
N PRO A 985 14.83 10.73 -33.55
CA PRO A 985 16.25 10.40 -33.45
C PRO A 985 16.51 8.92 -33.81
N GLU A 986 17.64 8.61 -34.45
CA GLU A 986 17.87 7.28 -35.05
C GLU A 986 17.95 6.11 -34.05
N GLU A 987 18.07 6.38 -32.75
CA GLU A 987 18.21 5.37 -31.69
C GLU A 987 16.91 4.64 -31.31
N ILE A 988 15.74 5.07 -31.82
CA ILE A 988 14.43 4.47 -31.50
C ILE A 988 13.79 3.87 -32.76
N ARG A 989 14.34 2.76 -33.28
CA ARG A 989 13.81 2.10 -34.47
C ARG A 989 13.72 0.56 -34.46
N ASP A 990 14.48 -0.13 -33.60
CA ASP A 990 14.58 -1.59 -33.61
C ASP A 990 13.66 -2.32 -32.59
N TRP A 991 12.72 -1.59 -31.96
CA TRP A 991 11.69 -2.14 -31.05
C TRP A 991 10.30 -1.56 -31.33
N TRP A 992 9.60 -2.07 -32.35
CA TRP A 992 8.12 -2.08 -32.47
C TRP A 992 7.64 -3.09 -33.52
#